data_AF-A0A7Y2AI21-F1
#
_entry.id   AF-A0A7Y2AI21-F1
#
_cell.length_a   1.000
_cell.length_b   1.000
_cell.length_c   1.000
_cell.angle_alpha   90.00
_cell.angle_beta   90.00
_cell.angle_gamma   90.00
#
_symmetry.space_group_name_H-M   'P 1'
#
loop_
_entity.id
_entity.type
_entity.pdbx_description
1 polymer ?
#
loop_
_entity_poly.entity_id
_entity_poly.type
_entity_poly.pdbx_seq_one_letter_code
_entity_poly.pdbx_strand_id
1 'polypeptide(L)'
;MYDALLDRLRPVTRRYRSRRLWWIITAIALAFAIIAFGLLSQATSGELDGTRLASLIGLMALAAIVTAAIANRFAYRDVRPIATQIEKTFPDLDQRLLTALSQDEEAAGQPLGYLQRRVIKEARDHSRQHAWTDALPTGKLWISRLAGLTALGLLACMLSILSTSTPLPDGQRFSDRDATSPIDVVIQPGNAEVERGSSLAITARFSDDVPDEAELVCTATDADGNETVRRISMTQNLDDPIVGGFIASVDDHFTYRISTQDWTSESFSIDVFDFPSLVRSDAGLDYPDYTGMDDKIVEDTVRVSAVEGTRVKWLCFLNKPVASGELVDKDGTRIALKPDADYPGALSTEFDLTETKRLTLQLVDDTGRQNKYPPELVARVLPNQPPKLKLTNAKDASVSPLEELPLGVEVRDDYGISQVGLSYTFAAQPPKDVVLEKEIPRGDKKQIEHMIAFEELNAEPDQLLAYHFWAEDFGPGGELRRTESDMFFAEVRPFEEIYREGQPPAGGQQQQQQQQQNQNGQKAEELAELQKQIINATWTVIRTERGTERTEAFSDNIELLIISQNDALAQLEELASELQDPQSQTFAQSVRMQMQKAVDELGRTAASDSVRPLHPALAAEQAAYGGLLKLRAREFQVTRSQQQQSQSQSSASQQRRQQQLDDLELKQEENRYETQQQAQENSEEAQQQREDRQVLNRLRELARRQEDLNKQLAELQSALEQAESEEERKEIERQLKRLRDQQQDLLRETDELSERMKSPENQEAMTEASEQLDQTRENVRKASEALEQNDASEALTAGKRAEREFEEMRDEFRQRTAGEFSDAVREMRNDVQKLSEQQEKLADDLQNLNQKDQTPGLRGDNKSGEIQQALGTQREQLGDLLEKMQETVEQAEVAEPLLAQKLYDSFRKTQQRQVDRKLAETAELLRRGFENEARELEEPAREGIDQLREELEEAATSVLGDETQSLRRALGELDQLSRDLESEISQADPNARRGQGESPDSQPGQEPGQQPGQEPGQQPGQQPGHQPGQQPGQQPGQQPGQQPGQQPGQQ
;
A
#
# COMPACT_ATOMS: atom_id res chain seq x y z
N MET A 1 -35.32 17.95 6.04
CA MET A 1 -34.36 16.91 6.53
C MET A 1 -33.28 17.54 7.40
N TYR A 2 -32.71 18.67 6.97
CA TYR A 2 -31.77 19.48 7.74
C TYR A 2 -32.28 19.90 9.14
N ASP A 3 -33.52 20.41 9.25
CA ASP A 3 -34.10 20.80 10.57
C ASP A 3 -34.15 19.66 11.59
N ALA A 4 -34.41 18.43 11.12
CA ALA A 4 -34.46 17.25 11.97
C ALA A 4 -33.08 16.85 12.50
N LEU A 5 -32.01 17.16 11.76
CA LEU A 5 -30.62 16.94 12.16
C LEU A 5 -30.19 18.03 13.18
N LEU A 6 -30.59 19.28 12.95
CA LEU A 6 -30.40 20.36 13.94
C LEU A 6 -31.11 20.07 15.26
N ASP A 7 -32.31 19.51 15.23
CA ASP A 7 -33.04 19.10 16.44
C ASP A 7 -32.30 18.03 17.27
N ARG A 8 -31.54 17.15 16.61
CA ARG A 8 -30.73 16.12 17.29
C ARG A 8 -29.45 16.69 17.92
N LEU A 9 -28.95 17.82 17.43
CA LEU A 9 -27.79 18.52 17.98
C LEU A 9 -28.14 19.42 19.18
N ARG A 10 -29.41 19.81 19.34
CA ARG A 10 -29.93 20.62 20.47
C ARG A 10 -29.64 20.06 21.88
N PRO A 11 -29.82 18.76 22.18
CA PRO A 11 -29.47 18.22 23.50
C PRO A 11 -27.96 18.25 23.77
N VAL A 12 -27.12 18.05 22.75
CA VAL A 12 -25.66 18.06 22.88
C VAL A 12 -25.14 19.49 23.10
N THR A 13 -25.60 20.45 22.30
CA THR A 13 -25.35 21.90 22.49
C THR A 13 -25.71 22.35 23.91
N ARG A 14 -26.85 21.91 24.46
CA ARG A 14 -27.25 22.24 25.84
C ARG A 14 -26.27 21.70 26.89
N ARG A 15 -25.71 20.49 26.70
CA ARG A 15 -24.70 19.92 27.61
C ARG A 15 -23.38 20.70 27.55
N TYR A 16 -22.90 21.04 26.35
CA TYR A 16 -21.69 21.87 26.18
C TYR A 16 -21.85 23.27 26.79
N ARG A 17 -23.00 23.92 26.57
CA ARG A 17 -23.32 25.21 27.20
C ARG A 17 -23.34 25.12 28.72
N SER A 18 -23.95 24.07 29.27
CA SER A 18 -23.98 23.85 30.73
C SER A 18 -22.57 23.66 31.30
N ARG A 19 -21.74 22.79 30.69
CA ARG A 19 -20.35 22.57 31.13
C ARG A 19 -19.53 23.87 31.11
N ARG A 20 -19.61 24.63 30.02
CA ARG A 20 -18.89 25.91 29.87
C ARG A 20 -19.34 26.93 30.92
N LEU A 21 -20.64 27.04 31.18
CA LEU A 21 -21.17 27.94 32.20
C LEU A 21 -20.53 27.67 33.57
N TRP A 22 -20.52 26.41 33.97
CA TRP A 22 -20.01 26.00 35.28
C TRP A 22 -18.50 26.23 35.42
N TRP A 23 -17.72 26.00 34.36
CA TRP A 23 -16.29 26.36 34.37
C TRP A 23 -16.03 27.86 34.44
N ILE A 24 -16.83 28.68 33.75
CA ILE A 24 -16.73 30.13 33.85
C ILE A 24 -17.11 30.60 35.27
N ILE A 25 -18.15 30.01 35.87
CA ILE A 25 -18.51 30.29 37.28
C ILE A 25 -17.36 29.93 38.22
N THR A 26 -16.69 28.78 38.01
CA THR A 26 -15.51 28.40 38.80
C THR A 26 -14.39 29.43 38.69
N ALA A 27 -14.05 29.86 37.47
CA ALA A 27 -12.98 30.83 37.23
C ALA A 27 -13.29 32.20 37.87
N ILE A 28 -14.52 32.69 37.69
CA ILE A 28 -14.96 33.96 38.29
C ILE A 28 -14.93 33.86 39.83
N ALA A 29 -15.49 32.79 40.41
CA ALA A 29 -15.54 32.63 41.86
C ALA A 29 -14.13 32.53 42.47
N LEU A 30 -13.19 31.85 41.81
CA LEU A 30 -11.81 31.72 42.28
C LEU A 30 -11.05 33.05 42.17
N ALA A 31 -11.21 33.78 41.06
CA ALA A 31 -10.60 35.10 40.89
C ALA A 31 -11.07 36.08 41.98
N PHE A 32 -12.37 36.16 42.25
CA PHE A 32 -12.90 37.02 43.31
C PHE A 32 -12.55 36.52 44.72
N ALA A 33 -12.36 35.21 44.92
CA ALA A 33 -11.86 34.67 46.19
C ALA A 33 -10.40 35.08 46.45
N ILE A 34 -9.55 35.10 45.42
CA ILE A 34 -8.17 35.61 45.51
C ILE A 34 -8.17 37.12 45.81
N ILE A 35 -9.03 37.89 45.14
CA ILE A 35 -9.17 39.34 45.41
C ILE A 35 -9.61 39.57 46.85
N ALA A 36 -10.59 38.82 47.34
CA ALA A 36 -11.04 38.88 48.74
C ALA A 36 -9.92 38.49 49.72
N PHE A 37 -9.05 37.54 49.36
CA PHE A 37 -7.89 37.14 50.15
C PHE A 37 -6.85 38.26 50.25
N GLY A 38 -6.48 38.88 49.12
CA GLY A 38 -5.47 39.94 49.08
C GLY A 38 -5.89 41.19 49.87
N LEU A 39 -7.19 41.46 49.95
CA LEU A 39 -7.75 42.57 50.73
C LEU A 39 -7.93 42.26 52.22
N LEU A 40 -7.72 41.02 52.65
CA LEU A 40 -7.88 40.60 54.05
C LEU A 40 -6.84 41.27 54.97
N SER A 41 -5.62 41.52 54.50
CA SER A 41 -4.57 42.22 55.26
C SER A 41 -4.92 43.69 55.52
N GLN A 42 -5.56 44.35 54.55
CA GLN A 42 -5.98 45.76 54.66
C GLN A 42 -7.27 45.92 55.48
N ALA A 43 -8.16 44.92 55.46
CA ALA A 43 -9.34 44.90 56.34
C ALA A 43 -8.96 44.62 57.81
N THR A 44 -7.91 43.84 58.06
CA THR A 44 -7.41 43.54 59.42
C THR A 44 -6.55 44.66 60.01
N SER A 45 -5.89 45.48 59.19
CA SER A 45 -5.18 46.70 59.62
C SER A 45 -6.10 47.87 59.97
N GLY A 46 -7.40 47.79 59.65
CA GLY A 46 -8.41 48.80 59.98
C GLY A 46 -8.44 50.01 59.04
N GLU A 47 -7.70 49.99 57.93
CA GLU A 47 -7.71 51.06 56.92
C GLU A 47 -9.01 51.10 56.11
N LEU A 48 -9.68 49.95 55.95
CA LEU A 48 -10.92 49.79 55.17
C LEU A 48 -11.96 48.95 55.93
N ASP A 49 -13.24 49.33 55.81
CA ASP A 49 -14.37 48.62 56.42
C ASP A 49 -14.64 47.30 55.70
N GLY A 50 -14.24 46.18 56.31
CA GLY A 50 -14.32 44.83 55.75
C GLY A 50 -15.74 44.41 55.33
N THR A 51 -16.78 44.92 55.99
CA THR A 51 -18.18 44.63 55.64
C THR A 51 -18.60 45.27 54.31
N ARG A 52 -18.10 46.47 54.02
CA ARG A 52 -18.35 47.19 52.75
C ARG A 52 -17.59 46.56 51.61
N LEU A 53 -16.35 46.13 51.84
CA LEU A 53 -15.55 45.42 50.85
C LEU A 53 -16.16 44.06 50.49
N ALA A 54 -16.59 43.28 51.49
CA ALA A 54 -17.24 42.00 51.26
C ALA A 54 -18.54 42.14 50.43
N SER A 55 -19.37 43.15 50.73
CA SER A 55 -20.60 43.39 49.96
C SER A 55 -20.33 43.88 48.53
N LEU A 56 -19.32 44.72 48.31
CA LEU A 56 -18.94 45.21 46.98
C LEU A 56 -18.34 44.10 46.11
N ILE A 57 -17.44 43.29 46.65
CA ILE A 57 -16.84 42.14 45.94
C ILE A 57 -17.91 41.10 45.62
N GLY A 58 -18.82 40.81 46.55
CA GLY A 58 -19.95 39.91 46.31
C GLY A 58 -20.88 40.39 45.19
N LEU A 59 -21.16 41.70 45.12
CA LEU A 59 -22.02 42.28 44.09
C LEU A 59 -21.35 42.28 42.71
N MET A 60 -20.05 42.56 42.65
CA MET A 60 -19.24 42.47 41.42
C MET A 60 -19.15 41.02 40.91
N ALA A 61 -18.94 40.05 41.81
CA ALA A 61 -18.92 38.63 41.45
C ALA A 61 -20.29 38.17 40.91
N LEU A 62 -21.39 38.59 41.53
CA LEU A 62 -22.74 38.31 41.04
C LEU A 62 -22.99 38.91 39.65
N ALA A 63 -22.61 40.17 39.44
CA ALA A 63 -22.76 40.83 38.14
C ALA A 63 -21.94 40.14 37.04
N ALA A 64 -20.71 39.72 37.34
CA ALA A 64 -19.86 38.96 36.42
C ALA A 64 -20.47 37.59 36.08
N ILE A 65 -21.02 36.86 37.06
CA ILE A 65 -21.70 35.57 36.85
C ILE A 65 -22.95 35.73 35.98
N VAL A 66 -23.77 36.76 36.23
CA VAL A 66 -24.98 37.03 35.42
C VAL A 66 -24.59 37.39 33.98
N THR A 67 -23.56 38.21 33.80
CA THR A 67 -23.06 38.61 32.48
C THR A 67 -22.51 37.41 31.72
N ALA A 68 -21.75 36.54 32.39
CA ALA A 68 -21.27 35.27 31.84
C ALA A 68 -22.41 34.31 31.47
N ALA A 69 -23.47 34.25 32.28
CA ALA A 69 -24.65 33.44 31.98
C ALA A 69 -25.41 33.95 30.74
N ILE A 70 -25.53 35.27 30.58
CA ILE A 70 -26.13 35.90 29.40
C ILE A 70 -25.25 35.66 28.17
N ALA A 71 -23.94 35.94 28.25
CA ALA A 71 -22.99 35.71 27.15
C ALA A 71 -22.97 34.24 26.70
N ASN A 72 -23.02 33.30 27.64
CA ASN A 72 -23.03 31.87 27.34
C ASN A 72 -24.38 31.39 26.74
N ARG A 73 -25.49 32.12 26.95
CA ARG A 73 -26.75 31.86 26.25
C ARG A 73 -26.66 32.17 24.75
N PHE A 74 -25.83 33.16 24.39
CA PHE A 74 -25.57 33.54 22.99
C PHE A 74 -24.41 32.79 22.35
N ALA A 75 -23.55 32.14 23.15
CA ALA A 75 -22.49 31.26 22.67
C ALA A 75 -23.02 29.97 22.00
N TYR A 76 -22.27 29.45 21.02
CA TYR A 76 -22.63 28.28 20.20
C TYR A 76 -23.89 28.49 19.35
N ARG A 77 -23.98 29.65 18.71
CA ARG A 77 -24.92 29.88 17.60
C ARG A 77 -24.46 29.12 16.35
N ASP A 78 -23.16 28.92 16.21
CA ASP A 78 -22.52 28.04 15.25
C ASP A 78 -22.48 26.59 15.78
N VAL A 79 -22.95 25.65 14.95
CA VAL A 79 -23.11 24.22 15.27
C VAL A 79 -21.88 23.41 14.84
N ARG A 80 -21.03 23.96 13.95
CA ARG A 80 -19.82 23.32 13.41
C ARG A 80 -18.85 22.80 14.49
N PRO A 81 -18.44 23.57 15.52
CA PRO A 81 -17.50 23.06 16.53
C PRO A 81 -18.06 21.90 17.35
N ILE A 82 -19.39 21.78 17.43
CA ILE A 82 -20.05 20.70 18.16
C ILE A 82 -20.09 19.44 17.31
N ALA A 83 -20.28 19.59 16.00
CA ALA A 83 -20.17 18.49 15.04
C ALA A 83 -18.76 17.90 15.02
N THR A 84 -17.70 18.72 14.97
CA THR A 84 -16.31 18.24 15.04
C THR A 84 -16.05 17.41 16.30
N GLN A 85 -16.61 17.83 17.43
CA GLN A 85 -16.42 17.15 18.69
C GLN A 85 -17.24 15.85 18.81
N ILE A 86 -18.39 15.77 18.12
CA ILE A 86 -19.16 14.53 17.98
C ILE A 86 -18.39 13.54 17.11
N GLU A 87 -17.86 13.96 15.97
CA GLU A 87 -17.08 13.09 15.06
C GLU A 87 -15.77 12.60 15.68
N LYS A 88 -15.10 13.42 16.51
CA LYS A 88 -13.96 12.95 17.32
C LYS A 88 -14.31 11.81 18.29
N THR A 89 -15.57 11.69 18.69
CA THR A 89 -16.03 10.61 19.57
C THR A 89 -16.59 9.43 18.79
N PHE A 90 -17.13 9.67 17.59
CA PHE A 90 -17.70 8.68 16.70
C PHE A 90 -16.96 8.74 15.34
N PRO A 91 -15.78 8.09 15.21
CA PRO A 91 -14.97 8.13 14.00
C PRO A 91 -15.73 7.66 12.76
N ASP A 92 -16.65 6.71 12.92
CA ASP A 92 -17.50 6.10 11.87
C ASP A 92 -18.35 7.12 11.07
N LEU A 93 -18.44 8.37 11.55
CA LEU A 93 -19.08 9.45 10.82
C LEU A 93 -18.23 9.98 9.65
N ASP A 94 -16.91 9.78 9.59
CA ASP A 94 -16.03 10.16 8.47
C ASP A 94 -16.32 11.55 7.87
N GLN A 95 -16.44 12.59 8.71
CA GLN A 95 -16.78 13.96 8.30
C GLN A 95 -18.17 14.15 7.65
N ARG A 96 -19.03 13.13 7.61
CA ARG A 96 -20.38 13.21 7.02
C ARG A 96 -21.30 14.16 7.78
N LEU A 97 -21.13 14.32 9.10
CA LEU A 97 -21.93 15.25 9.90
C LEU A 97 -21.48 16.70 9.65
N LEU A 98 -20.18 16.96 9.58
CA LEU A 98 -19.64 18.26 9.18
C LEU A 98 -20.08 18.64 7.76
N THR A 99 -20.00 17.70 6.83
CA THR A 99 -20.40 17.87 5.43
C THR A 99 -21.91 18.09 5.29
N ALA A 100 -22.73 17.43 6.11
CA ALA A 100 -24.18 17.68 6.15
C ALA A 100 -24.54 19.08 6.67
N LEU A 101 -23.71 19.65 7.55
CA LEU A 101 -23.89 20.98 8.16
C LEU A 101 -23.26 22.12 7.36
N SER A 102 -22.36 21.82 6.42
CA SER A 102 -21.74 22.80 5.53
C SER A 102 -22.53 23.06 4.25
N GLN A 103 -23.63 22.35 4.01
CA GLN A 103 -24.50 22.62 2.87
C GLN A 103 -25.25 23.94 3.11
N ASP A 104 -24.92 24.95 2.32
CA ASP A 104 -25.32 26.34 2.55
C ASP A 104 -26.82 26.58 2.66
N GLU A 105 -27.21 27.38 3.66
CA GLU A 105 -28.54 27.97 3.80
C GLU A 105 -28.87 28.96 2.66
N GLU A 106 -27.88 29.41 1.88
CA GLU A 106 -28.08 30.34 0.74
C GLU A 106 -28.67 29.67 -0.51
N ALA A 107 -28.70 28.33 -0.57
CA ALA A 107 -29.39 27.57 -1.62
C ALA A 107 -30.89 27.34 -1.31
N ALA A 108 -31.55 28.29 -0.63
CA ALA A 108 -32.97 28.27 -0.30
C ALA A 108 -33.85 28.41 -1.56
N GLY A 109 -33.81 27.41 -2.44
CA GLY A 109 -34.58 27.40 -3.68
C GLY A 109 -34.29 26.22 -4.62
N GLN A 110 -33.16 25.52 -4.47
CA GLN A 110 -32.85 24.36 -5.31
C GLN A 110 -33.09 23.02 -4.59
N PRO A 111 -33.65 22.01 -5.26
CA PRO A 111 -33.82 20.69 -4.66
C PRO A 111 -32.47 20.04 -4.43
N LEU A 112 -32.20 19.63 -3.18
CA LEU A 112 -30.98 18.91 -2.78
C LEU A 112 -30.70 17.75 -3.74
N GLY A 113 -29.46 17.66 -4.24
CA GLY A 113 -28.99 16.57 -5.10
C GLY A 113 -28.97 15.19 -4.40
N TYR A 114 -28.78 14.12 -5.16
CA TYR A 114 -28.79 12.75 -4.62
C TYR A 114 -27.73 12.53 -3.52
N LEU A 115 -26.48 12.92 -3.77
CA LEU A 115 -25.38 12.80 -2.80
C LEU A 115 -25.63 13.64 -1.55
N GLN A 116 -26.15 14.86 -1.72
CA GLN A 116 -26.52 15.74 -0.61
C GLN A 116 -27.59 15.11 0.29
N ARG A 117 -28.63 14.51 -0.31
CA ARG A 117 -29.67 13.77 0.43
C ARG A 117 -29.11 12.53 1.11
N ARG A 118 -28.17 11.83 0.48
CA ARG A 118 -27.56 10.61 1.02
C ARG A 118 -26.71 10.91 2.26
N VAL A 119 -25.84 11.92 2.20
CA VAL A 119 -25.03 12.36 3.34
C VAL A 119 -25.89 12.80 4.52
N ILE A 120 -26.96 13.58 4.27
CA ILE A 120 -27.90 14.00 5.33
C ILE A 120 -28.65 12.80 5.91
N LYS A 121 -28.99 11.79 5.09
CA LYS A 121 -29.65 10.56 5.53
C LYS A 121 -28.72 9.71 6.39
N GLU A 122 -27.48 9.50 5.97
CA GLU A 122 -26.47 8.71 6.68
C GLU A 122 -26.11 9.35 8.03
N ALA A 123 -25.87 10.66 8.07
CA ALA A 123 -25.63 11.38 9.33
C ALA A 123 -26.83 11.27 10.30
N ARG A 124 -28.06 11.25 9.77
CA ARG A 124 -29.28 11.08 10.57
C ARG A 124 -29.49 9.64 11.06
N ASP A 125 -29.21 8.66 10.22
CA ASP A 125 -29.36 7.25 10.58
C ASP A 125 -28.31 6.85 11.62
N HIS A 126 -27.10 7.40 11.52
CA HIS A 126 -26.08 7.31 12.56
C HIS A 126 -26.56 7.92 13.89
N SER A 127 -27.22 9.08 13.86
CA SER A 127 -27.80 9.71 15.06
C SER A 127 -28.93 8.91 15.74
N ARG A 128 -29.48 7.90 15.07
CA ARG A 128 -30.53 7.02 15.61
C ARG A 128 -29.95 5.79 16.29
N GLN A 129 -28.84 5.28 15.76
CA GLN A 129 -28.12 4.14 16.29
C GLN A 129 -27.22 4.54 17.46
N HIS A 130 -26.61 5.73 17.39
CA HIS A 130 -25.70 6.24 18.40
C HIS A 130 -26.25 7.47 19.11
N ALA A 131 -26.23 7.45 20.45
CA ALA A 131 -26.61 8.59 21.26
C ALA A 131 -25.47 9.63 21.27
N TRP A 132 -25.54 10.63 20.40
CA TRP A 132 -24.52 11.71 20.34
C TRP A 132 -24.33 12.48 21.65
N THR A 133 -25.24 12.31 22.61
CA THR A 133 -25.07 12.81 23.98
C THR A 133 -23.89 12.18 24.73
N ASP A 134 -23.38 11.05 24.27
CA ASP A 134 -22.28 10.31 24.90
C ASP A 134 -20.91 10.91 24.59
N ALA A 135 -20.82 11.82 23.59
CA ALA A 135 -19.68 12.72 23.40
C ALA A 135 -19.36 13.56 24.65
N LEU A 136 -20.34 13.71 25.57
CA LEU A 136 -20.13 14.22 26.91
C LEU A 136 -20.83 13.31 27.93
N PRO A 137 -20.11 12.35 28.55
CA PRO A 137 -20.68 11.51 29.59
C PRO A 137 -21.15 12.38 30.78
N THR A 138 -22.25 11.98 31.39
CA THR A 138 -22.92 12.74 32.47
C THR A 138 -22.03 12.98 33.69
N GLY A 139 -21.02 12.12 33.93
CA GLY A 139 -20.01 12.30 34.97
C GLY A 139 -19.18 13.58 34.81
N LYS A 140 -18.74 13.91 33.59
CA LYS A 140 -17.96 15.13 33.32
C LYS A 140 -18.78 16.41 33.57
N LEU A 141 -20.11 16.35 33.37
CA LEU A 141 -21.02 17.45 33.70
C LEU A 141 -21.16 17.62 35.21
N TRP A 142 -21.28 16.52 35.96
CA TRP A 142 -21.33 16.56 37.42
C TRP A 142 -20.05 17.12 38.04
N ILE A 143 -18.88 16.76 37.52
CA ILE A 143 -17.59 17.31 37.96
C ILE A 143 -17.55 18.84 37.76
N SER A 144 -17.99 19.35 36.60
CA SER A 144 -18.04 20.81 36.38
C SER A 144 -18.97 21.53 37.35
N ARG A 145 -20.13 20.92 37.68
CA ARG A 145 -21.08 21.46 38.66
C ARG A 145 -20.49 21.47 40.07
N LEU A 146 -19.83 20.39 40.46
CA LEU A 146 -19.20 20.25 41.78
C LEU A 146 -18.03 21.24 41.93
N ALA A 147 -17.22 21.42 40.89
CA ALA A 147 -16.14 22.41 40.85
C ALA A 147 -16.66 23.85 40.98
N GLY A 148 -17.76 24.20 40.31
CA GLY A 148 -18.36 25.53 40.45
C GLY A 148 -19.03 25.77 41.80
N LEU A 149 -19.71 24.76 42.36
CA LEU A 149 -20.32 24.85 43.70
C LEU A 149 -19.26 24.98 44.80
N THR A 150 -18.15 24.23 44.70
CA THR A 150 -17.05 24.33 45.66
C THR A 150 -16.35 25.68 45.59
N ALA A 151 -16.09 26.21 44.39
CA ALA A 151 -15.51 27.55 44.23
C ALA A 151 -16.44 28.67 44.75
N LEU A 152 -17.76 28.57 44.53
CA LEU A 152 -18.72 29.49 45.13
C LEU A 152 -18.76 29.39 46.66
N GLY A 153 -18.62 28.17 47.21
CA GLY A 153 -18.48 27.95 48.64
C GLY A 153 -17.23 28.62 49.21
N LEU A 154 -16.08 28.49 48.54
CA LEU A 154 -14.83 29.15 48.92
C LEU A 154 -14.94 30.67 48.88
N LEU A 155 -15.54 31.23 47.82
CA LEU A 155 -15.83 32.66 47.73
C LEU A 155 -16.72 33.12 48.91
N ALA A 156 -17.81 32.40 49.21
CA ALA A 156 -18.69 32.74 50.32
C ALA A 156 -17.99 32.67 51.68
N CYS A 157 -17.11 31.68 51.89
CA CYS A 157 -16.26 31.58 53.06
C CYS A 157 -15.31 32.79 53.16
N MET A 158 -14.62 33.16 52.08
CA MET A 158 -13.71 34.30 52.08
C MET A 158 -14.43 35.63 52.33
N LEU A 159 -15.61 35.83 51.75
CA LEU A 159 -16.43 37.02 52.01
C LEU A 159 -16.95 37.05 53.46
N SER A 160 -17.24 35.90 54.07
CA SER A 160 -17.57 35.81 55.51
C SER A 160 -16.38 36.16 56.40
N ILE A 161 -15.19 35.64 56.10
CA ILE A 161 -13.96 35.94 56.84
C ILE A 161 -13.64 37.44 56.73
N LEU A 162 -13.75 38.01 55.53
CA LEU A 162 -13.55 39.44 55.28
C LEU A 162 -14.59 40.33 55.98
N SER A 163 -15.84 39.85 56.11
CA SER A 163 -16.91 40.59 56.81
C SER A 163 -16.79 40.53 58.34
N THR A 164 -16.08 39.54 58.89
CA THR A 164 -15.95 39.31 60.33
C THR A 164 -14.60 39.77 60.91
N SER A 165 -13.69 40.28 60.08
CA SER A 165 -12.40 40.83 60.54
C SER A 165 -12.62 42.10 61.37
N THR A 166 -12.19 42.07 62.64
CA THR A 166 -12.18 43.23 63.55
C THR A 166 -10.74 43.74 63.70
N PRO A 167 -10.51 45.06 63.78
CA PRO A 167 -9.17 45.62 63.92
C PRO A 167 -8.58 45.28 65.31
N LEU A 168 -7.35 44.77 65.33
CA LEU A 168 -6.59 44.48 66.54
C LEU A 168 -6.06 45.79 67.18
N PRO A 169 -5.98 45.91 68.53
CA PRO A 169 -5.42 47.10 69.18
C PRO A 169 -3.89 47.17 69.01
N ASP A 170 -3.41 48.35 68.64
CA ASP A 170 -2.01 48.70 68.42
C ASP A 170 -1.07 48.33 69.59
N GLY A 171 -0.02 47.59 69.26
CA GLY A 171 1.08 47.25 70.15
C GLY A 171 2.44 47.63 69.55
N GLN A 172 2.89 48.84 69.89
CA GLN A 172 4.28 49.33 69.90
C GLN A 172 5.07 49.37 68.57
N ARG A 173 5.04 50.57 67.98
CA ARG A 173 6.07 51.09 67.08
C ARG A 173 7.39 51.30 67.83
N PHE A 174 8.49 50.77 67.27
CA PHE A 174 9.83 51.29 67.50
C PHE A 174 10.27 52.07 66.26
N SER A 175 10.77 53.28 66.50
CA SER A 175 11.33 54.20 65.51
C SER A 175 12.85 54.07 65.42
N ASP A 176 13.37 54.61 64.31
CA ASP A 176 14.77 54.97 63.99
C ASP A 176 15.67 53.78 63.56
N ARG A 177 16.29 53.74 62.38
CA ARG A 177 16.98 54.80 61.63
C ARG A 177 17.40 54.33 60.22
N ASP A 178 17.57 55.31 59.31
CA ASP A 178 18.55 55.44 58.22
C ASP A 178 18.98 54.18 57.42
N ALA A 179 18.61 54.14 56.13
CA ALA A 179 19.54 54.21 55.00
C ALA A 179 18.81 53.98 53.66
N THR A 180 19.04 54.89 52.70
CA THR A 180 18.81 54.81 51.24
C THR A 180 18.26 53.48 50.68
N SER A 181 17.00 53.46 50.21
CA SER A 181 16.50 52.36 49.37
C SER A 181 17.09 52.48 47.95
N PRO A 182 17.74 51.43 47.41
CA PRO A 182 18.04 51.35 45.99
C PRO A 182 16.73 51.16 45.20
N ILE A 183 16.70 51.61 43.95
CA ILE A 183 15.63 51.34 42.99
C ILE A 183 15.45 49.82 42.90
N ASP A 184 14.28 49.29 43.24
CA ASP A 184 13.99 47.85 43.16
C ASP A 184 13.65 47.50 41.70
N VAL A 185 14.65 46.97 40.98
CA VAL A 185 14.54 46.57 39.56
C VAL A 185 14.65 45.05 39.46
N VAL A 186 13.62 44.40 38.94
CA VAL A 186 13.59 42.95 38.76
C VAL A 186 13.96 42.61 37.31
N ILE A 187 15.11 41.94 37.13
CA ILE A 187 15.59 41.48 35.83
C ILE A 187 15.21 40.01 35.64
N GLN A 188 14.61 39.69 34.50
CA GLN A 188 14.32 38.31 34.10
C GLN A 188 14.98 38.03 32.74
N PRO A 189 15.69 36.90 32.56
CA PRO A 189 15.82 35.77 33.50
C PRO A 189 16.93 35.91 34.56
N GLY A 190 17.87 36.86 34.42
CA GLY A 190 19.07 36.93 35.26
C GLY A 190 20.13 35.95 34.76
N ASN A 191 20.66 35.08 35.63
CA ASN A 191 21.50 33.98 35.17
C ASN A 191 20.62 32.85 34.61
N ALA A 192 20.88 32.43 33.38
CA ALA A 192 20.07 31.39 32.74
C ALA A 192 20.91 30.51 31.81
N GLU A 193 20.50 29.26 31.70
CA GLU A 193 20.98 28.34 30.66
C GLU A 193 19.94 28.30 29.53
N VAL A 194 20.38 28.44 28.29
CA VAL A 194 19.52 28.44 27.11
C VAL A 194 20.00 27.44 26.06
N GLU A 195 19.07 26.87 25.30
CA GLU A 195 19.40 25.99 24.18
C GLU A 195 20.09 26.80 23.08
N ARG A 196 21.14 26.25 22.47
CA ARG A 196 21.83 26.92 21.35
C ARG A 196 20.85 27.25 20.22
N GLY A 197 20.96 28.46 19.70
CA GLY A 197 20.08 28.96 18.64
C GLY A 197 18.71 29.45 19.12
N SER A 198 18.41 29.38 20.42
CA SER A 198 17.13 29.87 20.95
C SER A 198 17.12 31.40 21.03
N SER A 199 15.92 31.98 20.84
CA SER A 199 15.71 33.41 21.01
C SER A 199 15.54 33.74 22.48
N LEU A 200 16.24 34.77 22.96
CA LEU A 200 16.22 35.17 24.36
C LEU A 200 15.62 36.59 24.50
N ALA A 201 14.55 36.70 25.28
CA ALA A 201 14.00 37.98 25.71
C ALA A 201 14.50 38.32 27.11
N ILE A 202 15.14 39.47 27.23
CA ILE A 202 15.63 40.00 28.50
C ILE A 202 14.75 41.19 28.88
N THR A 203 14.13 41.11 30.05
CA THR A 203 13.22 42.17 30.54
C THR A 203 13.70 42.72 31.87
N ALA A 204 13.59 44.03 32.04
CA ALA A 204 13.77 44.70 33.33
C ALA A 204 12.46 45.40 33.71
N ARG A 205 11.95 45.09 34.91
CA ARG A 205 10.77 45.72 35.50
C ARG A 205 11.20 46.75 36.54
N PHE A 206 10.75 47.99 36.37
CA PHE A 206 11.01 49.10 37.29
C PHE A 206 9.79 49.32 38.21
N SER A 207 10.00 49.76 39.45
CA SER A 207 8.92 49.89 40.44
C SER A 207 8.18 51.23 40.41
N ASP A 208 8.85 52.34 40.04
CA ASP A 208 8.29 53.69 40.11
C ASP A 208 8.51 54.53 38.82
N ASP A 209 9.77 54.70 38.40
CA ASP A 209 10.16 55.57 37.27
C ASP A 209 10.76 54.72 36.13
N VAL A 210 10.11 54.72 34.97
CA VAL A 210 10.48 53.88 33.81
C VAL A 210 11.31 54.72 32.84
N PRO A 211 12.57 54.33 32.54
CA PRO A 211 13.40 55.07 31.59
C PRO A 211 12.83 54.99 30.16
N ASP A 212 12.79 56.13 29.46
CA ASP A 212 12.39 56.20 28.04
C ASP A 212 13.34 55.40 27.12
N GLU A 213 14.61 55.27 27.49
CA GLU A 213 15.65 54.53 26.74
C GLU A 213 16.54 53.70 27.70
N ALA A 214 16.76 52.43 27.36
CA ALA A 214 17.70 51.52 28.05
C ALA A 214 18.53 50.72 27.03
N GLU A 215 19.80 50.47 27.33
CA GLU A 215 20.69 49.64 26.50
C GLU A 215 21.00 48.31 27.19
N LEU A 216 20.86 47.22 26.45
CA LEU A 216 21.39 45.91 26.79
C LEU A 216 22.81 45.78 26.24
N VAL A 217 23.79 45.60 27.12
CA VAL A 217 25.21 45.43 26.76
C VAL A 217 25.58 43.97 26.97
N CYS A 218 25.77 43.23 25.88
CA CYS A 218 26.24 41.85 25.88
C CYS A 218 27.75 41.81 25.60
N THR A 219 28.50 41.07 26.40
CA THR A 219 29.94 40.85 26.23
C THR A 219 30.17 39.36 26.05
N ALA A 220 30.58 38.97 24.84
CA ALA A 220 31.00 37.61 24.53
C ALA A 220 32.53 37.57 24.49
N THR A 221 33.14 36.53 25.07
CA THR A 221 34.59 36.33 25.05
C THR A 221 34.90 35.14 24.17
N ASP A 222 35.62 35.38 23.08
CA ASP A 222 35.99 34.32 22.14
C ASP A 222 37.11 33.42 22.71
N ALA A 223 37.35 32.27 22.10
CA ALA A 223 38.37 31.28 22.51
C ALA A 223 39.80 31.87 22.55
N ASP A 224 40.07 32.92 21.76
CA ASP A 224 41.33 33.66 21.71
C ASP A 224 41.44 34.79 22.78
N GLY A 225 40.42 34.95 23.64
CA GLY A 225 40.41 35.95 24.72
C GLY A 225 40.03 37.37 24.27
N ASN A 226 39.51 37.54 23.05
CA ASN A 226 38.98 38.81 22.57
C ASN A 226 37.54 39.03 23.06
N GLU A 227 37.30 40.18 23.70
CA GLU A 227 35.97 40.59 24.14
C GLU A 227 35.24 41.33 23.00
N THR A 228 34.10 40.78 22.58
CA THR A 228 33.19 41.44 21.65
C THR A 228 32.01 42.00 22.42
N VAL A 229 31.79 43.32 22.31
CA VAL A 229 30.72 44.03 23.02
C VAL A 229 29.63 44.41 22.03
N ARG A 230 28.43 43.86 22.22
CA ARG A 230 27.23 44.15 21.43
C ARG A 230 26.24 44.96 22.26
N ARG A 231 25.76 46.09 21.72
CA ARG A 231 24.76 46.95 22.36
C ARG A 231 23.43 46.83 21.63
N ILE A 232 22.35 46.58 22.36
CA ILE A 232 20.99 46.42 21.84
C ILE A 232 20.08 47.41 22.54
N SER A 233 19.39 48.26 21.78
CA SER A 233 18.40 49.19 22.34
C SER A 233 17.19 48.41 22.86
N MET A 234 16.77 48.70 24.08
CA MET A 234 15.56 48.17 24.70
C MET A 234 14.45 49.21 24.55
N THR A 235 13.23 48.75 24.27
CA THR A 235 12.07 49.63 24.08
C THR A 235 10.94 49.24 25.04
N GLN A 236 10.24 50.24 25.57
CA GLN A 236 9.04 50.03 26.38
C GLN A 236 7.87 49.61 25.48
N ASN A 237 7.19 48.52 25.85
CA ASN A 237 5.97 48.08 25.18
C ASN A 237 4.76 48.39 26.08
N LEU A 238 3.94 49.37 25.68
CA LEU A 238 2.75 49.89 26.41
C LEU A 238 3.09 50.60 27.73
N ASP A 239 2.13 51.29 28.35
CA ASP A 239 2.27 52.01 29.66
C ASP A 239 2.62 51.08 30.85
N ASP A 240 3.05 49.84 30.59
CA ASP A 240 3.55 48.88 31.57
C ASP A 240 5.00 49.23 31.96
N PRO A 241 5.40 49.04 33.24
CA PRO A 241 6.73 49.41 33.73
C PRO A 241 7.81 48.36 33.41
N ILE A 242 7.88 47.94 32.14
CA ILE A 242 8.80 46.89 31.66
C ILE A 242 9.50 47.36 30.38
N VAL A 243 10.83 47.30 30.39
CA VAL A 243 11.65 47.45 29.18
C VAL A 243 12.18 46.08 28.74
N GLY A 244 12.11 45.81 27.44
CA GLY A 244 12.50 44.51 26.87
C GLY A 244 13.55 44.66 25.77
N GLY A 245 14.56 43.79 25.80
CA GLY A 245 15.54 43.58 24.73
C GLY A 245 15.38 42.16 24.18
N PHE A 246 15.45 42.01 22.85
CA PHE A 246 15.28 40.72 22.18
C PHE A 246 16.57 40.33 21.44
N ILE A 247 17.07 39.13 21.74
CA ILE A 247 18.18 38.50 21.04
C ILE A 247 17.60 37.37 20.18
N ALA A 248 17.80 37.46 18.86
CA ALA A 248 17.19 36.54 17.90
C ALA A 248 17.74 35.11 17.99
N SER A 249 19.05 34.94 18.26
CA SER A 249 19.72 33.65 18.38
C SER A 249 20.86 33.77 19.39
N VAL A 250 20.95 32.81 20.32
CA VAL A 250 22.07 32.69 21.27
C VAL A 250 22.91 31.48 20.87
N ASP A 251 24.08 31.74 20.27
CA ASP A 251 24.96 30.69 19.76
C ASP A 251 26.10 30.36 20.73
N ASP A 252 26.63 31.35 21.45
CA ASP A 252 27.78 31.20 22.35
C ASP A 252 27.47 31.73 23.76
N HIS A 253 28.26 31.31 24.74
CA HIS A 253 28.19 31.84 26.10
C HIS A 253 28.55 33.33 26.13
N PHE A 254 27.75 34.13 26.85
CA PHE A 254 28.02 35.55 27.02
C PHE A 254 27.54 36.08 28.36
N THR A 255 28.10 37.20 28.78
CA THR A 255 27.61 37.97 29.94
C THR A 255 26.86 39.19 29.48
N TYR A 256 25.83 39.61 30.21
CA TYR A 256 25.05 40.80 29.88
C TYR A 256 24.76 41.67 31.08
N ARG A 257 24.58 42.96 30.81
CA ARG A 257 24.11 43.95 31.78
C ARG A 257 23.21 44.97 31.10
N ILE A 258 22.32 45.56 31.87
CA ILE A 258 21.39 46.60 31.42
C ILE A 258 21.91 47.95 31.92
N SER A 259 22.04 48.92 31.03
CA SER A 259 22.54 50.27 31.32
C SER A 259 21.50 51.32 30.91
N THR A 260 21.16 52.22 31.82
CA THR A 260 20.32 53.40 31.59
C THR A 260 21.14 54.67 31.87
N GLN A 261 20.55 55.87 31.71
CA GLN A 261 21.26 57.14 31.99
C GLN A 261 21.64 57.30 33.47
N ASP A 262 20.82 56.77 34.39
CA ASP A 262 20.96 56.98 35.84
C ASP A 262 21.23 55.68 36.64
N TRP A 263 21.23 54.51 35.99
CA TRP A 263 21.37 53.21 36.66
C TRP A 263 22.03 52.13 35.77
N THR A 264 22.75 51.18 36.36
CA THR A 264 23.31 50.01 35.67
C THR A 264 23.10 48.77 36.52
N SER A 265 22.73 47.67 35.89
CA SER A 265 22.52 46.39 36.57
C SER A 265 23.83 45.69 36.93
N GLU A 266 23.72 44.67 37.79
CA GLU A 266 24.74 43.63 37.91
C GLU A 266 24.94 42.88 36.59
N SER A 267 26.07 42.20 36.45
CA SER A 267 26.35 41.37 35.27
C SER A 267 25.77 39.97 35.47
N PHE A 268 25.05 39.50 34.47
CA PHE A 268 24.41 38.19 34.45
C PHE A 268 25.03 37.31 33.36
N SER A 269 25.08 36.01 33.59
CA SER A 269 25.66 35.02 32.67
C SER A 269 24.57 34.24 31.95
N ILE A 270 24.74 34.09 30.64
CA ILE A 270 23.93 33.19 29.81
C ILE A 270 24.82 32.05 29.32
N ASP A 271 24.53 30.86 29.83
CA ASP A 271 25.19 29.63 29.40
C ASP A 271 24.40 28.96 28.28
N VAL A 272 25.12 28.35 27.34
CA VAL A 272 24.54 27.68 26.18
C VAL A 272 24.71 26.18 26.32
N PHE A 273 23.63 25.42 26.14
CA PHE A 273 23.67 23.96 26.16
C PHE A 273 23.05 23.36 24.90
N ASP A 274 23.53 22.17 24.55
CA ASP A 274 22.98 21.35 23.48
C ASP A 274 22.41 20.05 24.06
N PHE A 275 21.25 19.62 23.59
CA PHE A 275 20.69 18.31 23.95
C PHE A 275 21.52 17.19 23.30
N PRO A 276 21.64 16.01 23.94
CA PRO A 276 22.26 14.87 23.26
C PRO A 276 21.43 14.50 22.03
N SER A 277 22.07 14.26 20.89
CA SER A 277 21.41 13.89 19.65
C SER A 277 22.24 12.87 18.85
N LEU A 278 21.54 12.06 18.06
CA LEU A 278 22.15 11.18 17.07
C LEU A 278 22.58 12.02 15.87
N VAL A 279 23.84 11.89 15.46
CA VAL A 279 24.39 12.57 14.28
C VAL A 279 24.38 11.64 13.08
N ARG A 280 24.83 10.40 13.29
CA ARG A 280 24.90 9.34 12.27
C ARG A 280 24.64 8.01 12.94
N SER A 281 24.02 7.09 12.21
CA SER A 281 23.92 5.70 12.64
C SER A 281 24.22 4.75 11.50
N ASP A 282 25.01 3.72 11.79
CA ASP A 282 25.38 2.69 10.83
C ASP A 282 24.88 1.34 11.32
N ALA A 283 24.49 0.46 10.39
CA ALA A 283 24.00 -0.86 10.69
C ALA A 283 24.83 -1.91 9.95
N GLY A 284 25.57 -2.72 10.70
CA GLY A 284 26.22 -3.94 10.20
C GLY A 284 25.23 -5.10 10.19
N LEU A 285 25.10 -5.77 9.05
CA LEU A 285 24.23 -6.92 8.81
C LEU A 285 25.12 -8.14 8.57
N ASP A 286 25.13 -9.05 9.54
CA ASP A 286 25.79 -10.36 9.50
C ASP A 286 24.73 -11.40 9.11
N TYR A 287 24.73 -11.76 7.82
CA TYR A 287 23.67 -12.58 7.22
C TYR A 287 23.86 -14.07 7.55
N PRO A 288 22.77 -14.84 7.73
CA PRO A 288 22.89 -16.27 7.97
C PRO A 288 23.53 -17.01 6.79
N ASP A 289 24.32 -18.04 7.07
CA ASP A 289 25.03 -18.86 6.07
C ASP A 289 24.12 -19.38 4.94
N TYR A 290 22.86 -19.73 5.25
CA TYR A 290 21.93 -20.28 4.27
C TYR A 290 21.53 -19.28 3.18
N THR A 291 21.69 -17.97 3.43
CA THR A 291 21.36 -16.93 2.45
C THR A 291 22.43 -16.79 1.36
N GLY A 292 23.65 -17.28 1.62
CA GLY A 292 24.81 -17.12 0.73
C GLY A 292 25.24 -15.67 0.50
N MET A 293 24.78 -14.71 1.33
CA MET A 293 25.12 -13.30 1.21
C MET A 293 26.35 -12.94 2.06
N ASP A 294 27.18 -12.05 1.53
CA ASP A 294 28.29 -11.47 2.29
C ASP A 294 27.78 -10.40 3.28
N ASP A 295 28.48 -10.26 4.40
CA ASP A 295 28.22 -9.22 5.40
C ASP A 295 28.17 -7.83 4.76
N LYS A 296 27.15 -7.04 5.13
CA LYS A 296 26.91 -5.71 4.56
C LYS A 296 26.84 -4.66 5.66
N ILE A 297 27.52 -3.53 5.47
CA ILE A 297 27.36 -2.36 6.33
C ILE A 297 26.51 -1.33 5.59
N VAL A 298 25.42 -0.90 6.21
CA VAL A 298 24.56 0.18 5.72
C VAL A 298 24.88 1.42 6.54
N GLU A 299 25.55 2.38 5.91
CA GLU A 299 25.96 3.63 6.55
C GLU A 299 24.83 4.68 6.52
N ASP A 300 24.84 5.55 7.54
CA ASP A 300 23.90 6.66 7.72
C ASP A 300 22.44 6.24 7.49
N THR A 301 21.97 5.31 8.31
CA THR A 301 20.63 4.77 8.25
C THR A 301 19.96 4.74 9.61
N VAL A 302 18.67 5.08 9.62
CA VAL A 302 17.77 4.84 10.76
C VAL A 302 16.87 3.62 10.52
N ARG A 303 16.98 3.00 9.35
CA ARG A 303 16.11 1.90 8.94
C ARG A 303 16.86 0.86 8.12
N VAL A 304 16.77 -0.39 8.55
CA VAL A 304 17.31 -1.52 7.78
C VAL A 304 16.27 -2.62 7.65
N SER A 305 16.34 -3.31 6.52
CA SER A 305 15.59 -4.53 6.26
C SER A 305 16.58 -5.64 6.03
N ALA A 306 16.45 -6.74 6.76
CA ALA A 306 17.31 -7.90 6.62
C ALA A 306 16.53 -9.19 6.78
N VAL A 307 17.10 -10.29 6.30
CA VAL A 307 16.49 -11.62 6.37
C VAL A 307 16.30 -12.03 7.83
N GLU A 308 15.23 -12.74 8.11
CA GLU A 308 15.02 -13.39 9.42
C GLU A 308 16.28 -14.15 9.86
N GLY A 309 16.70 -13.97 11.12
CA GLY A 309 17.92 -14.58 11.65
C GLY A 309 19.21 -13.79 11.43
N THR A 310 19.19 -12.70 10.67
CA THR A 310 20.34 -11.79 10.50
C THR A 310 20.74 -11.17 11.84
N ARG A 311 22.04 -11.15 12.15
CA ARG A 311 22.55 -10.43 13.32
C ARG A 311 22.83 -8.98 12.96
N VAL A 312 22.19 -8.06 13.66
CA VAL A 312 22.32 -6.62 13.41
C VAL A 312 23.20 -5.99 14.48
N LYS A 313 24.32 -5.39 14.05
CA LYS A 313 25.16 -4.50 14.87
C LYS A 313 24.82 -3.06 14.55
N TRP A 314 24.15 -2.35 15.46
CA TRP A 314 23.83 -0.94 15.27
C TRP A 314 24.89 -0.06 15.94
N LEU A 315 25.48 0.87 15.20
CA LEU A 315 26.43 1.87 15.69
C LEU A 315 25.77 3.25 15.67
N CYS A 316 25.89 3.99 16.76
CA CYS A 316 25.31 5.33 16.94
C CYS A 316 26.42 6.34 17.26
N PHE A 317 26.63 7.31 16.36
CA PHE A 317 27.54 8.44 16.56
C PHE A 317 26.76 9.65 17.08
N LEU A 318 27.23 10.22 18.19
CA LEU A 318 26.53 11.27 18.93
C LEU A 318 27.23 12.63 18.80
N ASN A 319 26.48 13.72 19.00
CA ASN A 319 27.03 15.08 18.97
C ASN A 319 27.93 15.40 20.18
N LYS A 320 27.74 14.70 21.30
CA LYS A 320 28.51 14.85 22.54
C LYS A 320 28.56 13.53 23.34
N PRO A 321 29.51 13.38 24.26
CA PRO A 321 29.51 12.25 25.20
C PRO A 321 28.23 12.21 26.04
N VAL A 322 27.71 11.01 26.29
CA VAL A 322 26.50 10.79 27.09
C VAL A 322 26.79 9.84 28.26
N ALA A 323 26.02 9.96 29.34
CA ALA A 323 26.15 9.08 30.50
C ALA A 323 25.51 7.70 30.25
N SER A 324 24.40 7.66 29.51
CA SER A 324 23.73 6.42 29.11
C SER A 324 22.97 6.60 27.79
N GLY A 325 22.93 5.52 26.99
CA GLY A 325 22.06 5.40 25.82
C GLY A 325 21.28 4.08 25.86
N GLU A 326 19.97 4.15 25.64
CA GLU A 326 19.08 2.99 25.61
C GLU A 326 18.19 3.03 24.36
N LEU A 327 17.95 1.86 23.77
CA LEU A 327 16.94 1.65 22.74
C LEU A 327 15.68 1.08 23.39
N VAL A 328 14.56 1.77 23.23
CA VAL A 328 13.28 1.41 23.88
C VAL A 328 12.26 1.00 22.84
N ASP A 329 11.76 -0.23 22.95
CA ASP A 329 10.71 -0.75 22.08
C ASP A 329 9.31 -0.25 22.53
N LYS A 330 8.29 -0.41 21.68
CA LYS A 330 6.88 -0.08 21.99
C LYS A 330 6.35 -0.79 23.22
N ASP A 331 6.80 -2.02 23.46
CA ASP A 331 6.42 -2.83 24.63
C ASP A 331 7.17 -2.42 25.91
N GLY A 332 8.08 -1.44 25.81
CA GLY A 332 8.86 -0.93 26.94
C GLY A 332 10.13 -1.74 27.24
N THR A 333 10.47 -2.73 26.42
CA THR A 333 11.76 -3.45 26.47
C THR A 333 12.90 -2.48 26.20
N ARG A 334 13.93 -2.51 27.06
CA ARG A 334 15.10 -1.60 26.98
C ARG A 334 16.36 -2.37 26.64
N ILE A 335 17.03 -1.96 25.57
CA ILE A 335 18.31 -2.51 25.12
C ILE A 335 19.38 -1.45 25.39
N ALA A 336 20.33 -1.74 26.29
CA ALA A 336 21.38 -0.80 26.65
C ALA A 336 22.46 -0.74 25.56
N LEU A 337 22.81 0.46 25.12
CA LEU A 337 23.92 0.69 24.21
C LEU A 337 25.24 0.74 25.00
N LYS A 338 26.31 0.14 24.46
CA LYS A 338 27.63 0.11 25.07
C LYS A 338 28.62 0.92 24.24
N PRO A 339 29.67 1.51 24.83
CA PRO A 339 30.75 2.11 24.07
C PRO A 339 31.37 1.08 23.11
N ASP A 340 31.48 1.43 21.84
CA ASP A 340 32.05 0.54 20.83
C ASP A 340 33.58 0.46 20.95
N ALA A 341 34.16 -0.71 20.68
CA ALA A 341 35.60 -0.94 20.78
C ALA A 341 36.37 -0.43 19.56
N ASP A 342 35.75 -0.45 18.39
CA ASP A 342 36.36 -0.11 17.10
C ASP A 342 36.22 1.40 16.81
N TYR A 343 35.14 2.03 17.31
CA TYR A 343 34.83 3.44 17.10
C TYR A 343 34.76 4.22 18.44
N PRO A 344 35.85 4.89 18.85
CA PRO A 344 35.88 5.68 20.08
C PRO A 344 34.84 6.80 20.08
N GLY A 345 33.93 6.78 21.06
CA GLY A 345 32.87 7.79 21.20
C GLY A 345 31.53 7.40 20.54
N ALA A 346 31.49 6.30 19.80
CA ALA A 346 30.24 5.71 19.33
C ALA A 346 29.66 4.74 20.38
N LEU A 347 28.34 4.58 20.35
CA LEU A 347 27.65 3.55 21.13
C LEU A 347 27.13 2.47 20.20
N SER A 348 27.26 1.20 20.57
CA SER A 348 26.77 0.07 19.78
C SER A 348 25.94 -0.92 20.58
N THR A 349 25.13 -1.69 19.85
CA THR A 349 24.41 -2.86 20.35
C THR A 349 24.30 -3.92 19.25
N GLU A 350 24.14 -5.16 19.68
CA GLU A 350 23.94 -6.31 18.79
C GLU A 350 22.69 -7.06 19.23
N PHE A 351 21.87 -7.49 18.26
CA PHE A 351 20.71 -8.36 18.48
C PHE A 351 20.40 -9.16 17.22
N ASP A 352 19.79 -10.34 17.40
CA ASP A 352 19.34 -11.19 16.30
C ASP A 352 17.94 -10.73 15.84
N LEU A 353 17.76 -10.65 14.52
CA LEU A 353 16.56 -10.10 13.89
C LEU A 353 15.54 -11.21 13.59
N THR A 354 14.77 -11.62 14.61
CA THR A 354 13.69 -12.62 14.48
C THR A 354 12.31 -12.00 14.23
N GLU A 355 12.11 -10.77 14.69
CA GLU A 355 10.88 -9.99 14.48
C GLU A 355 11.23 -8.54 14.13
N THR A 356 10.29 -7.84 13.48
CA THR A 356 10.48 -6.42 13.18
C THR A 356 10.49 -5.60 14.46
N LYS A 357 11.58 -4.88 14.72
CA LYS A 357 11.77 -4.06 15.92
C LYS A 357 11.73 -2.57 15.58
N ARG A 358 11.00 -1.80 16.40
CA ARG A 358 10.90 -0.33 16.30
C ARG A 358 11.40 0.28 17.60
N LEU A 359 12.61 0.80 17.57
CA LEU A 359 13.38 1.15 18.76
C LEU A 359 13.56 2.67 18.84
N THR A 360 13.02 3.28 19.88
CA THR A 360 13.22 4.71 20.16
C THR A 360 14.54 4.92 20.89
N LEU A 361 15.44 5.73 20.34
CA LEU A 361 16.72 6.04 20.97
C LEU A 361 16.54 7.07 22.09
N GLN A 362 16.82 6.67 23.33
CA GLN A 362 16.86 7.53 24.50
C GLN A 362 18.29 7.77 24.94
N LEU A 363 18.71 9.04 24.96
CA LEU A 363 20.05 9.44 25.39
C LEU A 363 19.92 10.30 26.65
N VAL A 364 20.83 10.11 27.60
CA VAL A 364 20.90 10.91 28.82
C VAL A 364 22.33 11.40 29.00
N ASP A 365 22.49 12.72 29.11
CA ASP A 365 23.80 13.31 29.40
C ASP A 365 24.17 13.25 30.90
N ASP A 366 25.39 13.68 31.20
CA ASP A 366 25.97 13.78 32.54
C ASP A 366 25.23 14.76 33.48
N THR A 367 24.46 15.69 32.93
CA THR A 367 23.57 16.59 33.68
C THR A 367 22.13 16.08 33.81
N GLY A 368 21.84 14.88 33.27
CA GLY A 368 20.52 14.26 33.30
C GLY A 368 19.54 14.78 32.23
N ARG A 369 20.01 15.55 31.24
CA ARG A 369 19.17 16.04 30.14
C ARG A 369 18.97 14.94 29.11
N GLN A 370 17.73 14.79 28.62
CA GLN A 370 17.36 13.81 27.61
C GLN A 370 17.31 14.43 26.22
N ASN A 371 17.43 13.61 25.19
CA ASN A 371 17.26 14.07 23.81
C ASN A 371 15.83 14.59 23.57
N LYS A 372 15.73 15.79 22.97
CA LYS A 372 14.47 16.51 22.76
C LYS A 372 13.57 15.85 21.70
N TYR A 373 14.19 15.30 20.66
CA TYR A 373 13.53 14.59 19.57
C TYR A 373 14.21 13.23 19.39
N PRO A 374 13.76 12.19 20.11
CA PRO A 374 14.37 10.88 20.01
C PRO A 374 14.09 10.24 18.64
N PRO A 375 15.11 9.88 17.86
CA PRO A 375 14.91 9.20 16.59
C PRO A 375 14.41 7.77 16.82
N GLU A 376 13.62 7.27 15.88
CA GLU A 376 13.15 5.88 15.83
C GLU A 376 14.05 5.09 14.87
N LEU A 377 14.71 4.06 15.38
CA LEU A 377 15.50 3.09 14.62
C LEU A 377 14.63 1.87 14.31
N VAL A 378 14.50 1.53 13.03
CA VAL A 378 13.62 0.45 12.58
C VAL A 378 14.45 -0.66 11.95
N ALA A 379 14.38 -1.86 12.52
CA ALA A 379 14.96 -3.07 11.94
C ALA A 379 13.81 -3.98 11.49
N ARG A 380 13.55 -4.06 10.19
CA ARG A 380 12.50 -4.88 9.59
C ARG A 380 13.03 -6.27 9.26
N VAL A 381 12.27 -7.30 9.66
CA VAL A 381 12.48 -8.68 9.21
C VAL A 381 11.85 -8.91 7.85
N LEU A 382 12.62 -9.50 6.96
CA LEU A 382 12.14 -10.13 5.73
C LEU A 382 12.03 -11.65 6.00
N PRO A 383 10.80 -12.20 6.11
CA PRO A 383 10.61 -13.63 6.39
C PRO A 383 11.05 -14.47 5.20
N ASN A 384 11.63 -15.63 5.47
CA ASN A 384 12.04 -16.59 4.45
C ASN A 384 10.84 -17.44 3.97
N GLN A 385 10.47 -17.28 2.71
CA GLN A 385 9.30 -17.93 2.13
C GLN A 385 9.61 -19.33 1.62
N PRO A 386 8.66 -20.29 1.70
CA PRO A 386 8.86 -21.60 1.09
C PRO A 386 8.91 -21.49 -0.44
N PRO A 387 9.62 -22.41 -1.11
CA PRO A 387 9.78 -22.39 -2.56
C PRO A 387 8.42 -22.54 -3.26
N LYS A 388 8.23 -21.75 -4.32
CA LYS A 388 7.02 -21.80 -5.15
C LYS A 388 7.18 -22.86 -6.24
N LEU A 389 6.19 -23.74 -6.32
CA LEU A 389 6.10 -24.83 -7.30
C LEU A 389 4.97 -24.55 -8.29
N LYS A 390 5.29 -24.08 -9.49
CA LYS A 390 4.31 -23.88 -10.58
C LYS A 390 4.31 -25.11 -11.48
N LEU A 391 3.22 -25.86 -11.47
CA LEU A 391 3.10 -27.09 -12.24
C LEU A 391 2.85 -26.78 -13.71
N THR A 392 3.80 -27.10 -14.60
CA THR A 392 3.66 -26.86 -16.05
C THR A 392 2.92 -28.00 -16.74
N ASN A 393 3.19 -29.24 -16.34
CA ASN A 393 2.50 -30.42 -16.84
C ASN A 393 2.30 -31.42 -15.70
N ALA A 394 1.29 -31.20 -14.88
CA ALA A 394 0.85 -32.15 -13.85
C ALA A 394 -0.67 -32.12 -13.78
N LYS A 395 -1.29 -33.27 -14.00
CA LYS A 395 -2.75 -33.43 -13.95
C LYS A 395 -3.12 -34.88 -13.69
N ASP A 396 -4.37 -35.08 -13.30
CA ASP A 396 -4.92 -36.42 -13.29
C ASP A 396 -4.98 -36.97 -14.71
N ALA A 397 -4.48 -38.19 -14.90
CA ALA A 397 -4.34 -38.80 -16.22
C ALA A 397 -4.85 -40.24 -16.24
N SER A 398 -5.29 -40.70 -17.41
CA SER A 398 -5.59 -42.11 -17.65
C SER A 398 -4.60 -42.66 -18.66
N VAL A 399 -3.70 -43.53 -18.21
CA VAL A 399 -2.53 -43.98 -18.97
C VAL A 399 -2.63 -45.47 -19.31
N SER A 400 -2.08 -45.88 -20.44
CA SER A 400 -1.90 -47.30 -20.73
C SER A 400 -0.70 -47.90 -19.98
N PRO A 401 -0.65 -49.23 -19.77
CA PRO A 401 0.52 -49.89 -19.17
C PRO A 401 1.86 -49.66 -19.87
N LEU A 402 1.83 -49.24 -21.14
CA LEU A 402 3.01 -48.98 -21.97
C LEU A 402 3.18 -47.49 -22.30
N GLU A 403 2.36 -46.63 -21.70
CA GLU A 403 2.38 -45.19 -21.96
C GLU A 403 3.44 -44.50 -21.09
N GLU A 404 4.01 -43.42 -21.62
CA GLU A 404 4.93 -42.55 -20.91
C GLU A 404 4.15 -41.31 -20.47
N LEU A 405 4.22 -40.98 -19.18
CA LEU A 405 3.57 -39.80 -18.62
C LEU A 405 4.61 -38.68 -18.49
N PRO A 406 4.58 -37.65 -19.36
CA PRO A 406 5.41 -36.47 -19.21
C PRO A 406 4.88 -35.62 -18.06
N LEU A 407 5.80 -35.20 -17.19
CA LEU A 407 5.53 -34.37 -16.02
C LEU A 407 6.45 -33.15 -16.03
N GLY A 408 5.96 -32.01 -15.57
CA GLY A 408 6.73 -30.77 -15.57
C GLY A 408 6.40 -29.87 -14.38
N VAL A 409 7.44 -29.26 -13.81
CA VAL A 409 7.35 -28.27 -12.73
C VAL A 409 8.34 -27.15 -12.97
N GLU A 410 7.90 -25.92 -12.74
CA GLU A 410 8.74 -24.74 -12.60
C GLU A 410 8.90 -24.44 -11.12
N VAL A 411 10.15 -24.29 -10.67
CA VAL A 411 10.47 -24.00 -9.27
C VAL A 411 11.25 -22.72 -9.15
N ARG A 412 10.95 -21.94 -8.11
CA ARG A 412 11.65 -20.72 -7.73
C ARG A 412 11.68 -20.56 -6.21
N ASP A 413 12.77 -20.01 -5.70
CA ASP A 413 12.94 -19.70 -4.28
C ASP A 413 13.68 -18.37 -4.09
N ASP A 414 13.50 -17.75 -2.92
CA ASP A 414 14.06 -16.44 -2.56
C ASP A 414 15.52 -16.50 -2.05
N TYR A 415 15.96 -17.64 -1.50
CA TYR A 415 17.34 -17.88 -1.04
C TYR A 415 18.00 -19.11 -1.68
N GLY A 416 17.28 -19.85 -2.52
CA GLY A 416 17.81 -20.92 -3.35
C GLY A 416 17.36 -22.31 -2.88
N ILE A 417 17.50 -23.28 -3.77
CA ILE A 417 16.92 -24.61 -3.57
C ILE A 417 18.04 -25.63 -3.47
N SER A 418 18.06 -26.38 -2.38
CA SER A 418 18.99 -27.49 -2.17
C SER A 418 18.71 -28.61 -3.16
N GLN A 419 17.45 -29.08 -3.24
CA GLN A 419 17.05 -30.18 -4.11
C GLN A 419 15.61 -30.03 -4.59
N VAL A 420 15.35 -30.43 -5.83
CA VAL A 420 13.99 -30.59 -6.36
C VAL A 420 13.81 -32.04 -6.78
N GLY A 421 12.65 -32.61 -6.48
CA GLY A 421 12.34 -33.97 -6.85
C GLY A 421 10.87 -34.25 -7.06
N LEU A 422 10.62 -35.50 -7.43
CA LEU A 422 9.31 -36.07 -7.62
C LEU A 422 9.18 -37.26 -6.68
N SER A 423 8.08 -37.31 -5.92
CA SER A 423 7.72 -38.49 -5.14
C SER A 423 6.50 -39.14 -5.75
N TYR A 424 6.55 -40.46 -5.94
CA TYR A 424 5.41 -41.21 -6.44
C TYR A 424 5.24 -42.55 -5.73
N THR A 425 3.98 -42.96 -5.61
CA THR A 425 3.54 -44.21 -4.99
C THR A 425 2.78 -45.00 -6.03
N PHE A 426 3.21 -46.23 -6.33
CA PHE A 426 2.57 -47.09 -7.33
C PHE A 426 2.02 -48.37 -6.69
N ALA A 427 0.75 -48.70 -6.96
CA ALA A 427 0.12 -49.98 -6.59
C ALA A 427 0.31 -50.41 -5.10
N ALA A 428 0.25 -49.46 -4.15
CA ALA A 428 0.45 -49.67 -2.72
C ALA A 428 1.87 -50.14 -2.29
N GLN A 429 2.88 -49.90 -3.14
CA GLN A 429 4.30 -49.97 -2.77
C GLN A 429 4.69 -48.75 -1.91
N PRO A 430 5.80 -48.79 -1.14
CA PRO A 430 6.30 -47.60 -0.46
C PRO A 430 6.60 -46.46 -1.46
N PRO A 431 6.47 -45.19 -1.03
CA PRO A 431 6.76 -44.04 -1.88
C PRO A 431 8.22 -44.06 -2.34
N LYS A 432 8.45 -43.67 -3.59
CA LYS A 432 9.77 -43.55 -4.21
C LYS A 432 10.06 -42.09 -4.53
N ASP A 433 11.12 -41.57 -3.94
CA ASP A 433 11.61 -40.22 -4.21
C ASP A 433 12.67 -40.26 -5.31
N VAL A 434 12.50 -39.43 -6.33
CA VAL A 434 13.43 -39.21 -7.43
C VAL A 434 13.91 -37.77 -7.36
N VAL A 435 15.22 -37.56 -7.17
CA VAL A 435 15.82 -36.23 -7.25
C VAL A 435 16.03 -35.88 -8.71
N LEU A 436 15.47 -34.74 -9.14
CA LEU A 436 15.51 -34.27 -10.51
C LEU A 436 16.65 -33.27 -10.74
N GLU A 437 16.79 -32.30 -9.84
CA GLU A 437 17.81 -31.25 -9.91
C GLU A 437 18.37 -30.95 -8.50
N LYS A 438 19.58 -30.41 -8.41
CA LYS A 438 20.24 -30.03 -7.16
C LYS A 438 20.88 -28.65 -7.29
N GLU A 439 20.97 -27.94 -6.17
CA GLU A 439 21.68 -26.65 -6.03
C GLU A 439 21.22 -25.61 -7.06
N ILE A 440 19.96 -25.19 -6.97
CA ILE A 440 19.42 -24.10 -7.78
C ILE A 440 19.80 -22.77 -7.08
N PRO A 441 20.51 -21.86 -7.76
CA PRO A 441 20.89 -20.57 -7.19
C PRO A 441 19.70 -19.70 -6.79
N ARG A 442 19.97 -18.74 -5.92
CA ARG A 442 19.01 -17.76 -5.42
C ARG A 442 18.28 -17.04 -6.57
N GLY A 443 16.95 -16.98 -6.49
CA GLY A 443 16.12 -16.18 -7.40
C GLY A 443 15.93 -16.74 -8.81
N ASP A 444 16.70 -17.78 -9.19
CA ASP A 444 16.61 -18.43 -10.49
C ASP A 444 15.29 -19.19 -10.64
N LYS A 445 14.68 -19.06 -11.82
CA LYS A 445 13.54 -19.87 -12.24
C LYS A 445 14.03 -21.05 -13.04
N LYS A 446 13.70 -22.27 -12.60
CA LYS A 446 14.07 -23.49 -13.33
C LYS A 446 12.83 -24.30 -13.70
N GLN A 447 12.64 -24.51 -15.00
CA GLN A 447 11.70 -25.48 -15.51
C GLN A 447 12.36 -26.86 -15.59
N ILE A 448 11.73 -27.85 -14.98
CA ILE A 448 12.20 -29.22 -14.87
C ILE A 448 11.13 -30.13 -15.45
N GLU A 449 11.53 -31.01 -16.35
CA GLU A 449 10.66 -32.02 -16.96
C GLU A 449 11.16 -33.42 -16.60
N HIS A 450 10.21 -34.32 -16.32
CA HIS A 450 10.47 -35.70 -16.00
C HIS A 450 9.45 -36.60 -16.69
N MET A 451 9.83 -37.84 -16.97
CA MET A 451 8.95 -38.78 -17.66
C MET A 451 8.89 -40.09 -16.87
N ILE A 452 7.67 -40.53 -16.56
CA ILE A 452 7.46 -41.83 -15.92
C ILE A 452 7.00 -42.82 -17.00
N ALA A 453 7.84 -43.82 -17.27
CA ALA A 453 7.48 -44.95 -18.13
C ALA A 453 6.74 -46.02 -17.33
N PHE A 454 5.46 -46.27 -17.66
CA PHE A 454 4.67 -47.30 -16.97
C PHE A 454 5.12 -48.72 -17.31
N GLU A 455 5.83 -48.91 -18.44
CA GLU A 455 6.47 -50.17 -18.81
C GLU A 455 7.52 -50.57 -17.77
N GLU A 456 8.36 -49.63 -17.32
CA GLU A 456 9.40 -49.89 -16.31
C GLU A 456 8.82 -50.23 -14.94
N LEU A 457 7.62 -49.70 -14.64
CA LEU A 457 6.87 -49.99 -13.41
C LEU A 457 6.15 -51.35 -13.47
N ASN A 458 6.20 -52.06 -14.60
CA ASN A 458 5.41 -53.28 -14.86
C ASN A 458 3.92 -53.08 -14.55
N ALA A 459 3.36 -51.99 -15.06
CA ALA A 459 2.00 -51.60 -14.73
C ALA A 459 0.96 -52.63 -15.20
N GLU A 460 0.00 -52.93 -14.34
CA GLU A 460 -1.19 -53.72 -14.71
C GLU A 460 -2.42 -52.81 -14.77
N PRO A 461 -3.46 -53.16 -15.55
CA PRO A 461 -4.73 -52.44 -15.52
C PRO A 461 -5.32 -52.32 -14.12
N ASP A 462 -6.05 -51.22 -13.89
CA ASP A 462 -6.72 -50.88 -12.63
C ASP A 462 -5.75 -50.61 -11.46
N GLN A 463 -4.50 -50.26 -11.78
CA GLN A 463 -3.53 -49.77 -10.82
C GLN A 463 -3.49 -48.23 -10.81
N LEU A 464 -3.01 -47.69 -9.70
CA LEU A 464 -2.95 -46.27 -9.42
C LEU A 464 -1.50 -45.86 -9.18
N LEU A 465 -1.10 -44.79 -9.84
CA LEU A 465 0.07 -43.99 -9.49
C LEU A 465 -0.42 -42.69 -8.83
N ALA A 466 -0.01 -42.44 -7.58
CA ALA A 466 -0.17 -41.14 -6.95
C ALA A 466 1.19 -40.43 -6.95
N TYR A 467 1.26 -39.17 -7.39
CA TYR A 467 2.52 -38.45 -7.50
C TYR A 467 2.39 -36.97 -7.10
N HIS A 468 3.48 -36.39 -6.62
CA HIS A 468 3.61 -34.97 -6.32
C HIS A 468 5.08 -34.53 -6.46
N PHE A 469 5.29 -33.25 -6.71
CA PHE A 469 6.62 -32.63 -6.73
C PHE A 469 6.98 -32.10 -5.35
N TRP A 470 8.27 -32.05 -5.06
CA TRP A 470 8.80 -31.44 -3.84
C TRP A 470 10.06 -30.63 -4.12
N ALA A 471 10.29 -29.62 -3.30
CA ALA A 471 11.49 -28.80 -3.30
C ALA A 471 11.98 -28.61 -1.86
N GLU A 472 13.30 -28.71 -1.65
CA GLU A 472 13.95 -28.53 -0.36
C GLU A 472 14.73 -27.22 -0.35
N ASP A 473 14.39 -26.36 0.60
CA ASP A 473 15.03 -25.09 0.89
C ASP A 473 15.57 -25.07 2.33
N PHE A 474 16.30 -24.02 2.70
CA PHE A 474 16.71 -23.82 4.08
C PHE A 474 15.71 -22.89 4.76
N GLY A 475 15.08 -23.34 5.84
CA GLY A 475 14.18 -22.53 6.64
C GLY A 475 14.89 -21.45 7.47
N PRO A 476 14.15 -20.59 8.18
CA PRO A 476 14.70 -19.43 8.92
C PRO A 476 15.76 -19.77 9.97
N GLY A 477 15.70 -20.97 10.56
CA GLY A 477 16.68 -21.47 11.53
C GLY A 477 17.89 -22.18 10.92
N GLY A 478 18.01 -22.23 9.58
CA GLY A 478 19.04 -23.00 8.87
C GLY A 478 18.74 -24.51 8.77
N GLU A 479 17.54 -24.96 9.15
CA GLU A 479 17.09 -26.35 8.98
C GLU A 479 16.55 -26.59 7.57
N LEU A 480 16.73 -27.80 7.02
CA LEU A 480 16.16 -28.16 5.73
C LEU A 480 14.62 -28.25 5.82
N ARG A 481 13.93 -27.43 5.04
CA ARG A 481 12.47 -27.42 4.89
C ARG A 481 12.13 -28.06 3.55
N ARG A 482 11.18 -29.01 3.54
CA ARG A 482 10.65 -29.61 2.31
C ARG A 482 9.25 -29.05 2.02
N THR A 483 9.09 -28.48 0.84
CA THR A 483 7.81 -28.00 0.30
C THR A 483 7.33 -28.96 -0.78
N GLU A 484 6.01 -29.15 -0.87
CA GLU A 484 5.40 -30.20 -1.71
C GLU A 484 4.21 -29.60 -2.47
N SER A 485 4.01 -30.04 -3.71
CA SER A 485 2.90 -29.62 -4.58
C SER A 485 1.59 -30.30 -4.20
N ASP A 486 0.53 -29.97 -4.94
CA ASP A 486 -0.67 -30.82 -4.96
C ASP A 486 -0.33 -32.23 -5.44
N MET A 487 -1.14 -33.19 -5.01
CA MET A 487 -1.03 -34.58 -5.42
C MET A 487 -1.97 -34.88 -6.58
N PHE A 488 -1.46 -35.65 -7.54
CA PHE A 488 -2.17 -36.05 -8.75
C PHE A 488 -2.18 -37.56 -8.90
N PHE A 489 -3.11 -38.04 -9.72
CA PHE A 489 -3.36 -39.46 -9.90
C PHE A 489 -3.28 -39.85 -11.38
N ALA A 490 -2.51 -40.89 -11.68
CA ALA A 490 -2.54 -41.55 -12.98
C ALA A 490 -3.14 -42.95 -12.83
N GLU A 491 -4.29 -43.16 -13.49
CA GLU A 491 -5.02 -44.43 -13.50
C GLU A 491 -4.61 -45.27 -14.71
N VAL A 492 -4.20 -46.52 -14.46
CA VAL A 492 -3.81 -47.43 -15.54
C VAL A 492 -5.04 -48.07 -16.16
N ARG A 493 -5.39 -47.70 -17.38
CA ARG A 493 -6.53 -48.27 -18.12
C ARG A 493 -6.16 -49.56 -18.87
N PRO A 494 -7.10 -50.50 -19.07
CA PRO A 494 -6.88 -51.66 -19.93
C PRO A 494 -6.60 -51.28 -21.40
N PHE A 495 -5.73 -52.03 -22.09
CA PHE A 495 -5.36 -51.79 -23.50
C PHE A 495 -6.48 -52.16 -24.51
N GLU A 496 -7.34 -53.12 -24.16
CA GLU A 496 -8.46 -53.57 -24.98
C GLU A 496 -9.79 -53.37 -24.24
N GLU A 497 -10.47 -52.24 -24.44
CA GLU A 497 -11.92 -52.21 -24.27
C GLU A 497 -12.52 -53.03 -25.41
N ILE A 498 -12.76 -54.32 -25.16
CA ILE A 498 -13.42 -55.17 -26.15
C ILE A 498 -14.90 -54.77 -26.22
N TYR A 499 -15.23 -53.86 -27.13
CA TYR A 499 -16.60 -53.58 -27.54
C TYR A 499 -17.18 -54.84 -28.19
N ARG A 500 -17.86 -55.69 -27.41
CA ARG A 500 -18.61 -56.83 -27.97
C ARG A 500 -19.99 -56.36 -28.39
N GLU A 501 -20.26 -56.38 -29.70
CA GLU A 501 -21.63 -56.32 -30.21
C GLU A 501 -22.43 -57.50 -29.65
N GLY A 502 -23.27 -57.24 -28.65
CA GLY A 502 -24.21 -58.23 -28.16
C GLY A 502 -25.27 -58.50 -29.24
N GLN A 503 -25.40 -59.76 -29.68
CA GLN A 503 -26.60 -60.17 -30.39
C GLN A 503 -27.82 -59.99 -29.47
N PRO A 504 -28.93 -59.44 -29.98
CA PRO A 504 -30.12 -59.16 -29.17
C PRO A 504 -30.62 -60.46 -28.52
N PRO A 505 -30.76 -60.52 -27.17
CA PRO A 505 -31.24 -61.72 -26.51
C PRO A 505 -32.72 -61.91 -26.82
N ALA A 506 -33.07 -63.12 -27.25
CA ALA A 506 -34.45 -63.55 -27.41
C ALA A 506 -35.08 -63.81 -26.03
N GLY A 507 -35.65 -62.79 -25.40
CA GLY A 507 -36.48 -62.95 -24.20
C GLY A 507 -36.46 -61.75 -23.25
N GLY A 508 -37.63 -61.13 -23.04
CA GLY A 508 -37.84 -59.92 -22.24
C GLY A 508 -37.68 -60.06 -20.72
N GLN A 509 -36.90 -61.03 -20.22
CA GLN A 509 -36.63 -61.21 -18.78
C GLN A 509 -35.19 -60.85 -18.37
N GLN A 510 -34.30 -60.50 -19.31
CA GLN A 510 -32.91 -60.13 -18.99
C GLN A 510 -32.62 -58.62 -19.02
N GLN A 511 -33.58 -57.77 -19.41
CA GLN A 511 -33.41 -56.31 -19.41
C GLN A 511 -33.35 -55.69 -18.00
N GLN A 512 -33.90 -56.34 -16.97
CA GLN A 512 -33.85 -55.82 -15.58
C GLN A 512 -32.49 -56.05 -14.89
N GLN A 513 -31.73 -57.08 -15.25
CA GLN A 513 -30.41 -57.33 -14.67
C GLN A 513 -29.32 -56.41 -15.24
N GLN A 514 -29.40 -56.04 -16.52
CA GLN A 514 -28.43 -55.13 -17.16
C GLN A 514 -28.60 -53.66 -16.75
N GLN A 515 -29.81 -53.23 -16.37
CA GLN A 515 -30.03 -51.87 -15.82
C GLN A 515 -29.48 -51.70 -14.40
N GLN A 516 -29.49 -52.78 -13.60
CA GLN A 516 -28.99 -52.76 -12.22
C GLN A 516 -27.46 -52.73 -12.18
N GLN A 517 -26.81 -53.45 -13.10
CA GLN A 517 -25.35 -53.50 -13.20
C GLN A 517 -24.72 -52.17 -13.63
N ASN A 518 -25.42 -51.39 -14.47
CA ASN A 518 -24.96 -50.06 -14.90
C ASN A 518 -25.15 -48.97 -13.82
N GLN A 519 -26.03 -49.18 -12.84
CA GLN A 519 -26.19 -48.28 -11.68
C GLN A 519 -25.09 -48.51 -10.63
N ASN A 520 -24.72 -49.77 -10.39
CA ASN A 520 -23.65 -50.10 -9.44
C ASN A 520 -22.29 -49.53 -9.89
N GLY A 521 -22.00 -49.55 -11.20
CA GLY A 521 -20.78 -48.97 -11.74
C GLY A 521 -20.71 -47.45 -11.58
N GLN A 522 -21.85 -46.75 -11.66
CA GLN A 522 -21.94 -45.31 -11.39
C GLN A 522 -21.73 -45.00 -9.91
N LYS A 523 -22.35 -45.78 -9.00
CA LYS A 523 -22.11 -45.64 -7.56
C LYS A 523 -20.64 -45.89 -7.20
N ALA A 524 -19.98 -46.86 -7.84
CA ALA A 524 -18.56 -47.13 -7.65
C ALA A 524 -17.66 -45.98 -8.13
N GLU A 525 -18.03 -45.32 -9.23
CA GLU A 525 -17.33 -44.14 -9.75
C GLU A 525 -17.50 -42.92 -8.83
N GLU A 526 -18.72 -42.64 -8.37
CA GLU A 526 -19.00 -41.57 -7.39
C GLU A 526 -18.23 -41.79 -6.09
N LEU A 527 -18.17 -43.03 -5.60
CA LEU A 527 -17.41 -43.39 -4.41
C LEU A 527 -15.90 -43.25 -4.61
N ALA A 528 -15.39 -43.58 -5.81
CA ALA A 528 -13.99 -43.38 -6.15
C ALA A 528 -13.64 -41.88 -6.14
N GLU A 529 -14.44 -41.04 -6.78
CA GLU A 529 -14.26 -39.58 -6.77
C GLU A 529 -14.34 -38.99 -5.35
N LEU A 530 -15.27 -39.47 -4.52
CA LEU A 530 -15.34 -39.08 -3.10
C LEU A 530 -14.05 -39.49 -2.35
N GLN A 531 -13.57 -40.72 -2.54
CA GLN A 531 -12.34 -41.18 -1.91
C GLN A 531 -11.13 -40.35 -2.35
N LYS A 532 -11.07 -39.94 -3.62
CA LYS A 532 -10.04 -39.06 -4.14
C LYS A 532 -10.09 -37.67 -3.50
N GLN A 533 -11.29 -37.10 -3.31
CA GLN A 533 -11.46 -35.85 -2.58
C GLN A 533 -10.95 -35.95 -1.14
N ILE A 534 -11.24 -37.07 -0.47
CA ILE A 534 -10.72 -37.34 0.88
C ILE A 534 -9.19 -37.39 0.88
N ILE A 535 -8.56 -38.11 -0.07
CA ILE A 535 -7.09 -38.17 -0.18
C ILE A 535 -6.49 -36.76 -0.37
N ASN A 536 -7.07 -35.94 -1.24
CA ASN A 536 -6.61 -34.58 -1.49
C ASN A 536 -6.79 -33.68 -0.25
N ALA A 537 -7.87 -33.85 0.50
CA ALA A 537 -8.10 -33.14 1.75
C ALA A 537 -7.08 -33.58 2.83
N THR A 538 -6.84 -34.88 2.99
CA THR A 538 -5.80 -35.43 3.89
C THR A 538 -4.42 -34.90 3.50
N TRP A 539 -4.10 -34.86 2.22
CA TRP A 539 -2.85 -34.30 1.70
C TRP A 539 -2.69 -32.82 1.99
N THR A 540 -3.78 -32.05 1.83
CA THR A 540 -3.78 -30.62 2.15
C THR A 540 -3.44 -30.40 3.63
N VAL A 541 -4.01 -31.19 4.54
CA VAL A 541 -3.69 -31.13 5.98
C VAL A 541 -2.23 -31.50 6.26
N ILE A 542 -1.68 -32.52 5.59
CA ILE A 542 -0.25 -32.88 5.70
C ILE A 542 0.63 -31.71 5.31
N ARG A 543 0.28 -31.01 4.23
CA ARG A 543 1.06 -29.89 3.70
C ARG A 543 0.95 -28.62 4.56
N THR A 544 -0.19 -28.36 5.19
CA THR A 544 -0.39 -27.17 6.02
C THR A 544 0.21 -27.32 7.42
N GLU A 545 0.19 -28.52 8.01
CA GLU A 545 0.59 -28.76 9.39
C GLU A 545 2.08 -29.16 9.50
N ARG A 546 2.96 -28.30 8.97
CA ARG A 546 4.42 -28.53 8.94
C ARG A 546 5.17 -28.00 10.17
N GLY A 547 4.49 -27.23 11.03
CA GLY A 547 5.04 -26.70 12.26
C GLY A 547 5.06 -27.71 13.41
N THR A 548 5.86 -27.42 14.43
CA THR A 548 5.82 -28.15 15.72
C THR A 548 4.55 -27.89 16.51
N GLU A 549 3.84 -26.80 16.19
CA GLU A 549 2.60 -26.38 16.83
C GLU A 549 1.39 -26.62 15.92
N ARG A 550 0.24 -26.96 16.51
CA ARG A 550 -1.01 -27.21 15.78
C ARG A 550 -1.64 -25.90 15.35
N THR A 551 -2.07 -25.84 14.10
CA THR A 551 -2.92 -24.74 13.62
C THR A 551 -4.30 -24.83 14.30
N GLU A 552 -4.98 -23.69 14.50
CA GLU A 552 -6.33 -23.66 15.11
C GLU A 552 -7.33 -24.54 14.35
N ALA A 553 -7.21 -24.60 13.02
CA ALA A 553 -8.08 -25.38 12.13
C ALA A 553 -7.76 -26.89 12.10
N PHE A 554 -6.65 -27.34 12.71
CA PHE A 554 -6.20 -28.72 12.62
C PHE A 554 -7.25 -29.72 13.11
N SER A 555 -7.82 -29.46 14.29
CA SER A 555 -8.78 -30.37 14.93
C SER A 555 -10.06 -30.51 14.10
N ASP A 556 -10.58 -29.39 13.61
CA ASP A 556 -11.80 -29.34 12.80
C ASP A 556 -11.59 -30.07 11.45
N ASN A 557 -10.42 -29.89 10.83
CA ASN A 557 -10.08 -30.56 9.57
C ASN A 557 -9.99 -32.09 9.74
N ILE A 558 -9.37 -32.58 10.83
CA ILE A 558 -9.29 -34.02 11.11
C ILE A 558 -10.69 -34.60 11.40
N GLU A 559 -11.52 -33.89 12.17
CA GLU A 559 -12.89 -34.33 12.44
C GLU A 559 -13.71 -34.44 11.15
N LEU A 560 -13.58 -33.46 10.25
CA LEU A 560 -14.22 -33.49 8.93
C LEU A 560 -13.75 -34.69 8.09
N LEU A 561 -12.44 -34.97 8.04
CA LEU A 561 -11.90 -36.13 7.32
C LEU A 561 -12.44 -37.45 7.87
N ILE A 562 -12.56 -37.59 9.19
CA ILE A 562 -13.15 -38.77 9.83
C ILE A 562 -14.62 -38.93 9.41
N ILE A 563 -15.39 -37.84 9.40
CA ILE A 563 -16.80 -37.85 8.98
C ILE A 563 -16.90 -38.28 7.51
N SER A 564 -16.15 -37.63 6.62
CA SER A 564 -16.17 -37.94 5.18
C SER A 564 -15.74 -39.39 4.88
N GLN A 565 -14.74 -39.91 5.58
CA GLN A 565 -14.28 -41.29 5.40
C GLN A 565 -15.30 -42.33 5.93
N ASN A 566 -16.03 -42.00 7.00
CA ASN A 566 -17.14 -42.84 7.48
C ASN A 566 -18.34 -42.81 6.53
N ASP A 567 -18.63 -41.66 5.92
CA ASP A 567 -19.69 -41.54 4.90
C ASP A 567 -19.34 -42.36 3.65
N ALA A 568 -18.08 -42.32 3.19
CA ALA A 568 -17.59 -43.18 2.12
C ALA A 568 -17.67 -44.68 2.48
N LEU A 569 -17.35 -45.05 3.73
CA LEU A 569 -17.54 -46.41 4.23
C LEU A 569 -19.00 -46.85 4.18
N ALA A 570 -19.94 -46.00 4.60
CA ALA A 570 -21.36 -46.32 4.57
C ALA A 570 -21.88 -46.54 3.13
N GLN A 571 -21.44 -45.71 2.17
CA GLN A 571 -21.75 -45.88 0.75
C GLN A 571 -21.14 -47.18 0.18
N LEU A 572 -19.91 -47.53 0.59
CA LEU A 572 -19.30 -48.80 0.22
C LEU A 572 -20.09 -50.00 0.76
N GLU A 573 -20.59 -49.92 1.99
CA GLU A 573 -21.40 -51.00 2.58
C GLU A 573 -22.73 -51.19 1.87
N GLU A 574 -23.37 -50.08 1.46
CA GLU A 574 -24.55 -50.12 0.61
C GLU A 574 -24.23 -50.82 -0.72
N LEU A 575 -23.19 -50.37 -1.43
CA LEU A 575 -22.74 -50.96 -2.69
C LEU A 575 -22.41 -52.44 -2.53
N ALA A 576 -21.67 -52.82 -1.48
CA ALA A 576 -21.27 -54.19 -1.20
C ALA A 576 -22.45 -55.13 -0.98
N SER A 577 -23.57 -54.62 -0.45
CA SER A 577 -24.81 -55.39 -0.28
C SER A 577 -25.53 -55.70 -1.60
N GLU A 578 -25.26 -54.90 -2.64
CA GLU A 578 -25.84 -55.03 -3.98
C GLU A 578 -24.95 -55.88 -4.93
N LEU A 579 -23.70 -56.16 -4.55
CA LEU A 579 -22.75 -56.95 -5.35
C LEU A 579 -23.08 -58.46 -5.34
N GLN A 580 -23.20 -59.05 -6.54
CA GLN A 580 -23.47 -60.48 -6.72
C GLN A 580 -22.23 -61.30 -7.11
N ASP A 581 -21.17 -60.65 -7.61
CA ASP A 581 -19.94 -61.33 -8.04
C ASP A 581 -18.99 -61.64 -6.87
N PRO A 582 -18.49 -62.89 -6.71
CA PRO A 582 -17.59 -63.26 -5.61
C PRO A 582 -16.25 -62.52 -5.59
N GLN A 583 -15.71 -62.12 -6.74
CA GLN A 583 -14.45 -61.35 -6.78
C GLN A 583 -14.70 -59.89 -6.41
N SER A 584 -15.77 -59.26 -6.93
CA SER A 584 -16.18 -57.91 -6.53
C SER A 584 -16.45 -57.80 -5.03
N GLN A 585 -17.07 -58.81 -4.42
CA GLN A 585 -17.25 -58.88 -2.96
C GLN A 585 -15.91 -58.93 -2.20
N THR A 586 -14.90 -59.61 -2.74
CA THR A 586 -13.56 -59.67 -2.14
C THR A 586 -12.86 -58.31 -2.22
N PHE A 587 -12.97 -57.61 -3.36
CA PHE A 587 -12.45 -56.25 -3.49
C PHE A 587 -13.14 -55.27 -2.55
N ALA A 588 -14.48 -55.31 -2.46
CA ALA A 588 -15.23 -54.47 -1.53
C ALA A 588 -14.82 -54.70 -0.06
N GLN A 589 -14.57 -55.95 0.34
CA GLN A 589 -14.05 -56.27 1.67
C GLN A 589 -12.63 -55.70 1.90
N SER A 590 -11.76 -55.76 0.89
CA SER A 590 -10.42 -55.17 0.96
C SER A 590 -10.48 -53.65 1.07
N VAL A 591 -11.32 -52.98 0.27
CA VAL A 591 -11.52 -51.52 0.33
C VAL A 591 -12.04 -51.13 1.72
N ARG A 592 -13.03 -51.86 2.24
CA ARG A 592 -13.59 -51.59 3.58
C ARG A 592 -12.53 -51.70 4.67
N MET A 593 -11.64 -52.69 4.60
CA MET A 593 -10.53 -52.83 5.55
C MET A 593 -9.60 -51.61 5.51
N GLN A 594 -9.26 -51.12 4.31
CA GLN A 594 -8.36 -49.97 4.16
C GLN A 594 -9.01 -48.67 4.60
N MET A 595 -10.28 -48.44 4.24
CA MET A 595 -11.02 -47.26 4.70
C MET A 595 -11.19 -47.26 6.23
N GLN A 596 -11.47 -48.42 6.86
CA GLN A 596 -11.53 -48.51 8.32
C GLN A 596 -10.17 -48.22 8.96
N LYS A 597 -9.09 -48.72 8.35
CA LYS A 597 -7.73 -48.41 8.80
C LYS A 597 -7.44 -46.90 8.70
N ALA A 598 -7.88 -46.22 7.64
CA ALA A 598 -7.76 -44.77 7.52
C ALA A 598 -8.48 -44.05 8.66
N VAL A 599 -9.74 -44.41 8.95
CA VAL A 599 -10.51 -43.86 10.09
C VAL A 599 -9.78 -44.07 11.42
N ASP A 600 -9.24 -45.28 11.64
CA ASP A 600 -8.52 -45.60 12.89
C ASP A 600 -7.25 -44.75 13.05
N GLU A 601 -6.47 -44.54 11.97
CA GLU A 601 -5.26 -43.70 12.01
C GLU A 601 -5.59 -42.20 12.13
N LEU A 602 -6.65 -41.72 11.48
CA LEU A 602 -7.16 -40.35 11.66
C LEU A 602 -7.61 -40.12 13.11
N GLY A 603 -8.37 -41.06 13.69
CA GLY A 603 -8.83 -40.99 15.08
C GLY A 603 -7.68 -41.01 16.09
N ARG A 604 -6.61 -41.78 15.83
CA ARG A 604 -5.39 -41.74 16.67
C ARG A 604 -4.66 -40.41 16.60
N THR A 605 -4.72 -39.73 15.45
CA THR A 605 -4.10 -38.41 15.26
C THR A 605 -4.90 -37.33 15.98
N ALA A 606 -6.24 -37.38 15.90
CA ALA A 606 -7.14 -36.51 16.65
C ALA A 606 -6.95 -36.61 18.18
N ALA A 607 -6.67 -37.82 18.68
CA ALA A 607 -6.49 -38.08 20.11
C ALA A 607 -5.06 -37.79 20.66
N SER A 608 -4.10 -37.51 19.79
CA SER A 608 -2.74 -37.12 20.18
C SER A 608 -2.73 -35.65 20.65
N ASP A 609 -1.71 -35.21 21.39
CA ASP A 609 -1.45 -33.78 21.65
C ASP A 609 -0.40 -33.19 20.70
N SER A 610 0.39 -34.04 20.02
CA SER A 610 1.37 -33.65 19.00
C SER A 610 0.82 -33.84 17.59
N VAL A 611 1.32 -33.08 16.61
CA VAL A 611 1.11 -33.34 15.18
C VAL A 611 1.72 -34.70 14.85
N ARG A 612 0.89 -35.74 14.72
CA ARG A 612 1.36 -37.03 14.20
C ARG A 612 1.28 -36.99 12.68
N PRO A 613 2.26 -37.56 11.97
CA PRO A 613 2.21 -37.62 10.52
C PRO A 613 1.01 -38.47 10.06
N LEU A 614 0.17 -37.90 9.20
CA LEU A 614 -1.01 -38.56 8.61
C LEU A 614 -0.66 -39.52 7.47
N HIS A 615 0.61 -39.68 7.11
CA HIS A 615 1.06 -40.59 6.05
C HIS A 615 0.50 -42.03 6.16
N PRO A 616 0.34 -42.65 7.36
CA PRO A 616 -0.29 -43.97 7.47
C PRO A 616 -1.77 -43.99 7.07
N ALA A 617 -2.51 -42.91 7.37
CA ALA A 617 -3.90 -42.75 6.94
C ALA A 617 -3.96 -42.57 5.42
N LEU A 618 -3.13 -41.66 4.88
CA LEU A 618 -3.04 -41.40 3.44
C LEU A 618 -2.73 -42.66 2.63
N ALA A 619 -1.79 -43.50 3.10
CA ALA A 619 -1.46 -44.75 2.43
C ALA A 619 -2.64 -45.75 2.42
N ALA A 620 -3.45 -45.77 3.49
CA ALA A 620 -4.66 -46.59 3.54
C ALA A 620 -5.75 -46.05 2.60
N GLU A 621 -5.92 -44.73 2.53
CA GLU A 621 -6.86 -44.07 1.61
C GLU A 621 -6.51 -44.31 0.14
N GLN A 622 -5.22 -44.18 -0.24
CA GLN A 622 -4.73 -44.50 -1.58
C GLN A 622 -4.95 -45.97 -1.95
N ALA A 623 -4.74 -46.88 -0.99
CA ALA A 623 -5.01 -48.31 -1.19
C ALA A 623 -6.52 -48.60 -1.35
N ALA A 624 -7.38 -47.87 -0.63
CA ALA A 624 -8.83 -47.93 -0.81
C ALA A 624 -9.25 -47.44 -2.21
N TYR A 625 -8.70 -46.31 -2.67
CA TYR A 625 -8.97 -45.78 -4.01
C TYR A 625 -8.58 -46.76 -5.12
N GLY A 626 -7.37 -47.33 -5.06
CA GLY A 626 -6.95 -48.37 -6.01
C GLY A 626 -7.85 -49.61 -5.99
N GLY A 627 -8.43 -49.96 -4.84
CA GLY A 627 -9.42 -51.05 -4.76
C GLY A 627 -10.78 -50.70 -5.36
N LEU A 628 -11.22 -49.44 -5.25
CA LEU A 628 -12.45 -48.94 -5.89
C LEU A 628 -12.34 -48.93 -7.42
N LEU A 629 -11.17 -48.56 -7.96
CA LEU A 629 -10.92 -48.61 -9.41
C LEU A 629 -11.09 -50.03 -9.98
N LYS A 630 -10.60 -51.04 -9.27
CA LYS A 630 -10.79 -52.47 -9.64
C LYS A 630 -12.25 -52.90 -9.61
N LEU A 631 -13.06 -52.29 -8.75
CA LEU A 631 -14.49 -52.55 -8.66
C LEU A 631 -15.23 -51.89 -9.83
N ARG A 632 -14.88 -50.63 -10.16
CA ARG A 632 -15.40 -49.88 -11.31
C ARG A 632 -15.20 -50.62 -12.64
N ALA A 633 -13.98 -51.06 -12.94
CA ALA A 633 -13.62 -51.64 -14.24
C ALA A 633 -14.38 -52.93 -14.62
N ARG A 634 -15.01 -53.59 -13.64
CA ARG A 634 -15.66 -54.91 -13.83
C ARG A 634 -17.17 -54.84 -14.05
N GLU A 635 -17.80 -53.68 -13.89
CA GLU A 635 -19.26 -53.54 -14.00
C GLU A 635 -19.74 -52.92 -15.33
N PHE A 636 -18.82 -52.48 -16.20
CA PHE A 636 -19.16 -51.98 -17.53
C PHE A 636 -19.42 -53.12 -18.52
N GLN A 637 -20.69 -53.42 -18.76
CA GLN A 637 -21.12 -54.14 -19.97
C GLN A 637 -22.16 -53.31 -20.73
N VAL A 638 -21.71 -52.58 -21.76
CA VAL A 638 -22.55 -51.66 -22.54
C VAL A 638 -23.25 -52.40 -23.68
N THR A 639 -24.57 -52.50 -23.63
CA THR A 639 -25.43 -52.82 -24.78
C THR A 639 -26.00 -51.53 -25.38
N ARG A 640 -25.71 -51.30 -26.67
CA ARG A 640 -26.16 -50.11 -27.42
C ARG A 640 -27.69 -50.18 -27.65
N SER A 641 -28.49 -49.58 -26.77
CA SER A 641 -29.92 -49.37 -27.04
C SER A 641 -30.12 -48.04 -27.74
N GLN A 642 -30.44 -48.09 -29.04
CA GLN A 642 -30.88 -46.95 -29.81
C GLN A 642 -32.29 -46.57 -29.34
N GLN A 643 -32.41 -45.61 -28.43
CA GLN A 643 -33.72 -45.08 -28.03
C GLN A 643 -33.74 -43.56 -27.97
N GLN A 644 -34.86 -43.07 -28.45
CA GLN A 644 -35.14 -41.73 -28.93
C GLN A 644 -35.22 -40.71 -27.79
N GLN A 645 -34.63 -39.57 -28.08
CA GLN A 645 -34.48 -38.34 -27.29
C GLN A 645 -35.76 -37.96 -26.51
N SER A 646 -35.69 -38.04 -25.17
CA SER A 646 -36.59 -37.33 -24.27
C SER A 646 -35.79 -36.68 -23.14
N GLN A 647 -36.05 -35.40 -22.99
CA GLN A 647 -35.33 -34.40 -22.22
C GLN A 647 -35.59 -34.58 -20.71
N SER A 648 -34.60 -35.06 -19.96
CA SER A 648 -34.57 -34.94 -18.49
C SER A 648 -33.13 -34.93 -17.98
N GLN A 649 -32.91 -34.05 -17.00
CA GLN A 649 -31.65 -33.64 -16.38
C GLN A 649 -30.71 -34.83 -16.06
N SER A 650 -29.44 -34.73 -16.48
CA SER A 650 -28.40 -35.71 -16.14
C SER A 650 -27.02 -35.07 -15.98
N SER A 651 -26.20 -35.80 -15.23
CA SER A 651 -24.99 -35.52 -14.47
C SER A 651 -23.68 -35.40 -15.27
N ALA A 652 -22.66 -34.84 -14.62
CA ALA A 652 -21.34 -34.45 -15.18
C ALA A 652 -20.56 -35.55 -15.94
N SER A 653 -20.83 -36.84 -15.70
CA SER A 653 -20.17 -37.95 -16.41
C SER A 653 -20.68 -38.16 -17.84
N GLN A 654 -21.89 -37.72 -18.16
CA GLN A 654 -22.43 -37.75 -19.53
C GLN A 654 -21.85 -36.61 -20.38
N GLN A 655 -21.42 -35.53 -19.74
CA GLN A 655 -20.78 -34.37 -20.37
C GLN A 655 -19.35 -34.69 -20.86
N ARG A 656 -18.56 -35.51 -20.13
CA ARG A 656 -17.23 -35.99 -20.60
C ARG A 656 -17.30 -36.84 -21.87
N ARG A 657 -18.33 -37.69 -22.01
CA ARG A 657 -18.55 -38.48 -23.24
C ARG A 657 -19.06 -37.65 -24.40
N GLN A 658 -19.71 -36.52 -24.12
CA GLN A 658 -20.14 -35.54 -25.11
C GLN A 658 -18.96 -34.67 -25.57
N GLN A 659 -18.09 -34.27 -24.65
CA GLN A 659 -16.83 -33.55 -24.92
C GLN A 659 -15.87 -34.32 -25.83
N GLN A 660 -15.78 -35.66 -25.73
CA GLN A 660 -14.97 -36.47 -26.65
C GLN A 660 -15.57 -36.57 -28.07
N LEU A 661 -16.87 -36.32 -28.23
CA LEU A 661 -17.53 -36.24 -29.54
C LEU A 661 -17.47 -34.81 -30.10
N ASP A 662 -17.51 -33.81 -29.22
CA ASP A 662 -17.33 -32.40 -29.55
C ASP A 662 -15.87 -32.08 -29.95
N ASP A 663 -14.89 -32.91 -29.54
CA ASP A 663 -13.48 -32.87 -29.98
C ASP A 663 -13.29 -33.16 -31.49
N LEU A 664 -14.33 -33.68 -32.16
CA LEU A 664 -14.37 -33.84 -33.62
C LEU A 664 -15.04 -32.65 -34.34
N GLU A 665 -15.64 -31.71 -33.61
CA GLU A 665 -16.27 -30.49 -34.13
C GLU A 665 -15.55 -29.24 -33.59
N LEU A 666 -14.26 -29.14 -33.90
CA LEU A 666 -13.44 -27.96 -33.60
C LEU A 666 -13.93 -26.73 -34.37
N LYS A 667 -14.65 -25.84 -33.67
CA LYS A 667 -14.64 -24.36 -33.82
C LYS A 667 -15.67 -23.73 -32.86
N GLN A 668 -15.43 -23.68 -31.55
CA GLN A 668 -15.96 -22.63 -30.66
C GLN A 668 -15.64 -22.74 -29.15
N GLU A 669 -14.76 -23.64 -28.69
CA GLU A 669 -14.48 -23.77 -27.24
C GLU A 669 -13.28 -22.96 -26.71
N GLU A 670 -12.54 -22.26 -27.58
CA GLU A 670 -11.34 -21.48 -27.20
C GLU A 670 -11.66 -20.30 -26.25
N ASN A 671 -12.88 -19.73 -26.32
CA ASN A 671 -13.22 -18.48 -25.62
C ASN A 671 -13.72 -18.62 -24.18
N ARG A 672 -13.95 -19.82 -23.65
CA ARG A 672 -14.61 -20.00 -22.33
C ARG A 672 -13.69 -20.47 -21.20
N TYR A 673 -12.61 -21.16 -21.54
CA TYR A 673 -11.59 -21.57 -20.56
C TYR A 673 -10.60 -20.44 -20.26
N GLU A 674 -10.33 -19.54 -21.21
CA GLU A 674 -9.56 -18.30 -20.97
C GLU A 674 -10.22 -17.40 -19.92
N THR A 675 -11.56 -17.30 -19.91
CA THR A 675 -12.26 -16.33 -19.03
C THR A 675 -12.25 -16.72 -17.55
N GLN A 676 -12.08 -18.02 -17.23
CA GLN A 676 -12.11 -18.50 -15.84
C GLN A 676 -10.71 -18.60 -15.20
N GLN A 677 -9.65 -18.83 -16.01
CA GLN A 677 -8.27 -18.68 -15.54
C GLN A 677 -7.90 -17.20 -15.32
N GLN A 678 -8.38 -16.28 -16.17
CA GLN A 678 -8.14 -14.84 -16.03
C GLN A 678 -8.75 -14.24 -14.74
N ALA A 679 -9.85 -14.77 -14.21
CA ALA A 679 -10.52 -14.18 -13.05
C ALA A 679 -9.75 -14.35 -11.71
N GLN A 680 -8.85 -15.35 -11.60
CA GLN A 680 -8.00 -15.54 -10.43
C GLN A 680 -6.63 -14.84 -10.61
N GLU A 681 -6.04 -14.87 -11.80
CA GLU A 681 -4.78 -14.17 -12.12
C GLU A 681 -4.91 -12.64 -12.08
N ASN A 682 -6.05 -12.09 -12.49
CA ASN A 682 -6.30 -10.64 -12.48
C ASN A 682 -6.24 -10.00 -11.09
N SER A 683 -6.37 -10.76 -10.00
CA SER A 683 -6.33 -10.20 -8.65
C SER A 683 -4.91 -9.90 -8.14
N GLU A 684 -3.94 -10.76 -8.47
CA GLU A 684 -2.54 -10.58 -8.10
C GLU A 684 -1.85 -9.56 -9.03
N GLU A 685 -2.14 -9.63 -10.34
CA GLU A 685 -1.64 -8.64 -11.30
C GLU A 685 -2.17 -7.23 -11.00
N ALA A 686 -3.47 -7.08 -10.71
CA ALA A 686 -4.03 -5.76 -10.35
C ALA A 686 -3.43 -5.19 -9.04
N GLN A 687 -2.96 -6.05 -8.13
CA GLN A 687 -2.29 -5.61 -6.91
C GLN A 687 -0.85 -5.17 -7.19
N GLN A 688 -0.10 -5.92 -8.00
CA GLN A 688 1.24 -5.53 -8.47
C GLN A 688 1.20 -4.21 -9.24
N GLN A 689 0.21 -4.02 -10.12
CA GLN A 689 0.03 -2.78 -10.88
C GLN A 689 -0.16 -1.55 -9.99
N ARG A 690 -0.87 -1.70 -8.86
CA ARG A 690 -1.04 -0.59 -7.89
C ARG A 690 0.27 -0.26 -7.19
N GLU A 691 1.08 -1.26 -6.89
CA GLU A 691 2.39 -1.08 -6.26
C GLU A 691 3.38 -0.40 -7.21
N ASP A 692 3.45 -0.83 -8.47
CA ASP A 692 4.29 -0.21 -9.52
C ASP A 692 3.97 1.28 -9.70
N ARG A 693 2.69 1.66 -9.68
CA ARG A 693 2.28 3.08 -9.76
C ARG A 693 2.69 3.88 -8.54
N GLN A 694 2.65 3.29 -7.35
CA GLN A 694 3.06 3.98 -6.14
C GLN A 694 4.58 4.17 -6.08
N VAL A 695 5.34 3.17 -6.53
CA VAL A 695 6.79 3.25 -6.72
C VAL A 695 7.13 4.32 -7.76
N LEU A 696 6.46 4.33 -8.92
CA LEU A 696 6.66 5.35 -9.96
C LEU A 696 6.41 6.78 -9.43
N ASN A 697 5.33 6.97 -8.67
CA ASN A 697 5.03 8.26 -8.03
C ASN A 697 6.13 8.71 -7.08
N ARG A 698 6.65 7.79 -6.25
CA ARG A 698 7.73 8.10 -5.30
C ARG A 698 9.05 8.36 -6.01
N LEU A 699 9.42 7.56 -7.01
CA LEU A 699 10.60 7.79 -7.86
C LEU A 699 10.55 9.17 -8.54
N ARG A 700 9.38 9.56 -9.07
CA ARG A 700 9.18 10.88 -9.68
C ARG A 700 9.38 12.02 -8.68
N GLU A 701 8.90 11.85 -7.45
CA GLU A 701 9.11 12.82 -6.38
C GLU A 701 10.59 12.94 -5.99
N LEU A 702 11.27 11.80 -5.78
CA LEU A 702 12.70 11.74 -5.45
C LEU A 702 13.55 12.37 -6.56
N ALA A 703 13.28 12.03 -7.83
CA ALA A 703 13.98 12.60 -8.98
C ALA A 703 13.84 14.12 -9.04
N ARG A 704 12.62 14.65 -8.87
CA ARG A 704 12.35 16.09 -8.87
C ARG A 704 13.03 16.80 -7.71
N ARG A 705 12.96 16.23 -6.50
CA ARG A 705 13.63 16.79 -5.32
C ARG A 705 15.14 16.82 -5.51
N GLN A 706 15.74 15.74 -6.02
CA GLN A 706 17.17 15.71 -6.32
C GLN A 706 17.56 16.75 -7.37
N GLU A 707 16.76 16.91 -8.43
CA GLU A 707 16.97 17.94 -9.46
C GLU A 707 16.95 19.36 -8.86
N ASP A 708 15.97 19.66 -8.02
CA ASP A 708 15.84 20.96 -7.35
C ASP A 708 16.99 21.23 -6.38
N LEU A 709 17.43 20.22 -5.62
CA LEU A 709 18.60 20.31 -4.73
C LEU A 709 19.88 20.55 -5.53
N ASN A 710 20.05 19.87 -6.66
CA ASN A 710 21.19 20.06 -7.55
C ASN A 710 21.22 21.47 -8.15
N LYS A 711 20.06 22.03 -8.54
CA LYS A 711 19.96 23.42 -9.02
C LYS A 711 20.35 24.42 -7.94
N GLN A 712 19.79 24.30 -6.73
CA GLN A 712 20.12 25.17 -5.61
C GLN A 712 21.59 25.06 -5.23
N LEU A 713 22.16 23.85 -5.22
CA LEU A 713 23.56 23.63 -4.94
C LEU A 713 24.48 24.30 -5.98
N ALA A 714 24.14 24.20 -7.27
CA ALA A 714 24.89 24.86 -8.34
C ALA A 714 24.82 26.40 -8.24
N GLU A 715 23.66 26.95 -7.88
CA GLU A 715 23.49 28.39 -7.62
C GLU A 715 24.34 28.85 -6.43
N LEU A 716 24.31 28.10 -5.32
CA LEU A 716 25.08 28.44 -4.12
C LEU A 716 26.58 28.26 -4.31
N GLN A 717 27.02 27.27 -5.09
CA GLN A 717 28.43 27.13 -5.45
C GLN A 717 28.90 28.38 -6.21
N SER A 718 28.16 28.80 -7.24
CA SER A 718 28.48 30.01 -8.00
C SER A 718 28.45 31.26 -7.10
N ALA A 719 27.53 31.32 -6.14
CA ALA A 719 27.46 32.43 -5.19
C ALA A 719 28.66 32.43 -4.22
N LEU A 720 29.11 31.25 -3.77
CA LEU A 720 30.26 31.08 -2.88
C LEU A 720 31.56 31.51 -3.55
N GLU A 721 31.72 31.19 -4.84
CA GLU A 721 32.88 31.62 -5.64
C GLU A 721 32.89 33.13 -5.91
N GLN A 722 31.72 33.78 -5.98
CA GLN A 722 31.57 35.21 -6.23
C GLN A 722 31.53 36.07 -4.95
N ALA A 723 31.38 35.48 -3.77
CA ALA A 723 31.26 36.19 -2.50
C ALA A 723 32.58 36.88 -2.09
N GLU A 724 32.58 38.21 -2.12
CA GLU A 724 33.72 39.06 -1.73
C GLU A 724 33.73 39.40 -0.23
N SER A 725 32.56 39.32 0.44
CA SER A 725 32.43 39.68 1.87
C SER A 725 32.29 38.46 2.80
N GLU A 726 32.75 38.60 4.05
CA GLU A 726 32.65 37.54 5.06
C GLU A 726 31.22 37.30 5.54
N GLU A 727 30.34 38.31 5.48
CA GLU A 727 28.93 38.19 5.85
C GLU A 727 28.14 37.38 4.80
N GLU A 728 28.37 37.61 3.50
CA GLU A 728 27.75 36.83 2.42
C GLU A 728 28.16 35.36 2.46
N ARG A 729 29.44 35.07 2.76
CA ARG A 729 29.92 33.69 2.91
C ARG A 729 29.21 32.95 4.05
N LYS A 730 29.04 33.60 5.21
CA LYS A 730 28.30 33.03 6.35
C LYS A 730 26.83 32.79 6.03
N GLU A 731 26.20 33.62 5.21
CA GLU A 731 24.82 33.39 4.77
C GLU A 731 24.71 32.19 3.81
N ILE A 732 25.66 32.04 2.90
CA ILE A 732 25.73 30.90 1.98
C ILE A 732 26.01 29.59 2.75
N GLU A 733 26.90 29.59 3.73
CA GLU A 733 27.14 28.43 4.61
C GLU A 733 25.86 28.01 5.36
N ARG A 734 25.06 28.96 5.83
CA ARG A 734 23.74 28.66 6.44
C ARG A 734 22.75 28.09 5.43
N GLN A 735 22.82 28.49 4.15
CA GLN A 735 22.00 27.92 3.08
C GLN A 735 22.46 26.49 2.72
N LEU A 736 23.77 26.25 2.63
CA LEU A 736 24.35 24.92 2.44
C LEU A 736 23.98 23.96 3.58
N LYS A 737 23.99 24.44 4.83
CA LYS A 737 23.54 23.65 5.98
C LYS A 737 22.07 23.21 5.84
N ARG A 738 21.19 24.09 5.36
CA ARG A 738 19.78 23.75 5.09
C ARG A 738 19.65 22.71 3.98
N LEU A 739 20.43 22.84 2.91
CA LEU A 739 20.46 21.85 1.83
C LEU A 739 20.97 20.49 2.29
N ARG A 740 21.95 20.46 3.21
CA ARG A 740 22.42 19.22 3.82
C ARG A 740 21.30 18.50 4.55
N ASP A 741 20.53 19.22 5.36
CA ASP A 741 19.38 18.64 6.07
C ASP A 741 18.34 18.07 5.08
N GLN A 742 18.12 18.75 3.94
CA GLN A 742 17.24 18.25 2.87
C GLN A 742 17.78 17.01 2.14
N GLN A 743 19.10 16.90 1.95
CA GLN A 743 19.74 15.70 1.39
C GLN A 743 19.62 14.50 2.34
N GLN A 744 19.74 14.71 3.65
CA GLN A 744 19.49 13.66 4.64
C GLN A 744 18.04 13.18 4.63
N ASP A 745 17.08 14.09 4.47
CA ASP A 745 15.68 13.71 4.31
C ASP A 745 15.46 12.90 3.02
N LEU A 746 16.07 13.30 1.90
CA LEU A 746 16.00 12.53 0.65
C LEU A 746 16.56 11.10 0.80
N LEU A 747 17.64 10.94 1.56
CA LEU A 747 18.23 9.63 1.85
C LEU A 747 17.26 8.74 2.65
N ARG A 748 16.55 9.31 3.64
CA ARG A 748 15.48 8.59 4.37
C ARG A 748 14.32 8.19 3.47
N GLU A 749 13.89 9.08 2.58
CA GLU A 749 12.82 8.80 1.64
C GLU A 749 13.20 7.71 0.62
N THR A 750 14.49 7.64 0.27
CA THR A 750 15.07 6.58 -0.55
C THR A 750 15.07 5.24 0.21
N ASP A 751 15.39 5.25 1.51
CA ASP A 751 15.33 4.05 2.37
C ASP A 751 13.90 3.51 2.49
N GLU A 752 12.90 4.37 2.64
CA GLU A 752 11.49 3.98 2.66
C GLU A 752 11.06 3.33 1.35
N LEU A 753 11.52 3.85 0.21
CA LEU A 753 11.22 3.28 -1.10
C LEU A 753 11.92 1.93 -1.30
N SER A 754 13.19 1.80 -0.89
CA SER A 754 13.94 0.54 -0.95
C SER A 754 13.27 -0.54 -0.09
N GLU A 755 12.83 -0.19 1.12
CA GLU A 755 12.06 -1.09 1.98
C GLU A 755 10.75 -1.54 1.34
N ARG A 756 10.03 -0.65 0.66
CA ARG A 756 8.78 -0.99 -0.03
C ARG A 756 9.00 -1.93 -1.21
N MET A 757 10.06 -1.72 -2.00
CA MET A 757 10.40 -2.61 -3.12
C MET A 757 10.87 -3.98 -2.64
N LYS A 758 11.51 -4.05 -1.47
CA LYS A 758 11.93 -5.30 -0.81
C LYS A 758 10.79 -5.97 -0.01
N SER A 759 9.57 -5.47 -0.05
CA SER A 759 8.46 -6.08 0.68
C SER A 759 8.09 -7.44 0.06
N PRO A 760 7.58 -8.41 0.86
CA PRO A 760 7.21 -9.74 0.37
C PRO A 760 6.26 -9.72 -0.83
N GLU A 761 5.40 -8.71 -0.94
CA GLU A 761 4.45 -8.55 -2.04
C GLU A 761 5.13 -8.11 -3.36
N ASN A 762 6.22 -7.34 -3.27
CA ASN A 762 6.85 -6.65 -4.39
C ASN A 762 8.20 -7.28 -4.81
N GLN A 763 8.80 -8.08 -3.93
CA GLN A 763 10.13 -8.63 -4.10
C GLN A 763 10.30 -9.42 -5.41
N GLU A 764 9.26 -10.15 -5.84
CA GLU A 764 9.31 -11.00 -7.03
C GLU A 764 9.52 -10.23 -8.35
N ALA A 765 8.98 -9.01 -8.43
CA ALA A 765 9.00 -8.15 -9.62
C ALA A 765 10.04 -7.03 -9.54
N MET A 766 10.43 -6.63 -8.33
CA MET A 766 11.23 -5.43 -8.07
C MET A 766 12.65 -5.70 -7.56
N THR A 767 13.18 -6.94 -7.65
CA THR A 767 14.54 -7.26 -7.16
C THR A 767 15.61 -6.41 -7.85
N GLU A 768 15.62 -6.35 -9.19
CA GLU A 768 16.61 -5.59 -9.96
C GLU A 768 16.51 -4.08 -9.71
N ALA A 769 15.28 -3.55 -9.71
CA ALA A 769 15.02 -2.14 -9.39
C ALA A 769 15.47 -1.76 -7.97
N SER A 770 15.31 -2.68 -7.01
CA SER A 770 15.77 -2.48 -5.64
C SER A 770 17.30 -2.42 -5.54
N GLU A 771 18.03 -3.19 -6.34
CA GLU A 771 19.50 -3.14 -6.36
C GLU A 771 20.00 -1.82 -6.97
N GLN A 772 19.37 -1.35 -8.04
CA GLN A 772 19.65 -0.04 -8.64
C GLN A 772 19.35 1.10 -7.66
N LEU A 773 18.27 1.01 -6.87
CA LEU A 773 17.96 2.00 -5.84
C LEU A 773 19.00 2.00 -4.72
N ASP A 774 19.51 0.85 -4.30
CA ASP A 774 20.60 0.78 -3.31
C ASP A 774 21.88 1.46 -3.83
N GLN A 775 22.18 1.38 -5.13
CA GLN A 775 23.28 2.14 -5.75
C GLN A 775 23.00 3.65 -5.78
N THR A 776 21.76 4.02 -6.10
CA THR A 776 21.31 5.43 -6.12
C THR A 776 21.41 6.07 -4.74
N ARG A 777 20.99 5.32 -3.70
CA ARG A 777 21.11 5.71 -2.29
C ARG A 777 22.55 6.03 -1.92
N GLU A 778 23.51 5.25 -2.38
CA GLU A 778 24.95 5.50 -2.12
C GLU A 778 25.44 6.80 -2.76
N ASN A 779 24.93 7.16 -3.95
CA ASN A 779 25.21 8.45 -4.57
C ASN A 779 24.58 9.62 -3.79
N VAL A 780 23.36 9.46 -3.27
CA VAL A 780 22.73 10.45 -2.37
C VAL A 780 23.54 10.62 -1.07
N ARG A 781 24.01 9.52 -0.47
CA ARG A 781 24.86 9.52 0.73
C ARG A 781 26.16 10.28 0.49
N LYS A 782 26.86 9.99 -0.61
CA LYS A 782 28.09 10.70 -1.01
C LYS A 782 27.85 12.19 -1.21
N ALA A 783 26.70 12.57 -1.77
CA ALA A 783 26.33 13.98 -1.91
C ALA A 783 26.17 14.66 -0.54
N SER A 784 25.49 14.01 0.41
CA SER A 784 25.34 14.49 1.79
C SER A 784 26.69 14.64 2.51
N GLU A 785 27.56 13.63 2.39
CA GLU A 785 28.90 13.64 2.99
C GLU A 785 29.79 14.74 2.42
N ALA A 786 29.78 14.94 1.10
CA ALA A 786 30.50 16.03 0.46
C ALA A 786 29.99 17.42 0.89
N LEU A 787 28.67 17.59 1.09
CA LEU A 787 28.12 18.82 1.67
C LEU A 787 28.58 19.06 3.11
N GLU A 788 28.71 18.00 3.91
CA GLU A 788 29.26 18.10 5.27
C GLU A 788 30.73 18.54 5.28
N GLN A 789 31.50 18.10 4.28
CA GLN A 789 32.89 18.52 4.08
C GLN A 789 33.04 19.90 3.41
N ASN A 790 31.92 20.60 3.16
CA ASN A 790 31.85 21.86 2.41
C ASN A 790 32.37 21.76 0.95
N ASP A 791 32.37 20.57 0.36
CA ASP A 791 32.69 20.36 -1.06
C ASP A 791 31.40 20.33 -1.90
N ALA A 792 30.97 21.52 -2.33
CA ALA A 792 29.80 21.66 -3.18
C ALA A 792 29.98 21.03 -4.57
N SER A 793 31.21 20.90 -5.07
CA SER A 793 31.50 20.37 -6.42
C SER A 793 31.34 18.85 -6.46
N GLU A 794 31.89 18.16 -5.48
CA GLU A 794 31.72 16.71 -5.34
C GLU A 794 30.26 16.35 -5.02
N ALA A 795 29.63 17.13 -4.14
CA ALA A 795 28.21 16.96 -3.81
C ALA A 795 27.31 17.09 -5.05
N LEU A 796 27.55 18.10 -5.91
CA LEU A 796 26.80 18.29 -7.14
C LEU A 796 27.04 17.14 -8.13
N THR A 797 28.27 16.63 -8.21
CA THR A 797 28.61 15.52 -9.11
C THR A 797 27.91 14.23 -8.69
N ALA A 798 27.95 13.89 -7.39
CA ALA A 798 27.25 12.73 -6.84
C ALA A 798 25.73 12.89 -6.96
N GLY A 799 25.19 14.07 -6.63
CA GLY A 799 23.78 14.39 -6.77
C GLY A 799 23.28 14.32 -8.21
N LYS A 800 24.08 14.69 -9.21
CA LYS A 800 23.75 14.54 -10.65
C LYS A 800 23.82 13.08 -11.14
N ARG A 801 24.57 12.20 -10.48
CA ARG A 801 24.49 10.75 -10.75
C ARG A 801 23.19 10.18 -10.20
N ALA A 802 22.88 10.49 -8.94
CA ALA A 802 21.63 10.08 -8.31
C ALA A 802 20.40 10.56 -9.10
N GLU A 803 20.39 11.82 -9.57
CA GLU A 803 19.32 12.37 -10.42
C GLU A 803 19.08 11.48 -11.66
N ARG A 804 20.15 11.15 -12.41
CA ARG A 804 20.03 10.32 -13.62
C ARG A 804 19.52 8.91 -13.32
N GLU A 805 20.01 8.29 -12.25
CA GLU A 805 19.58 6.94 -11.85
C GLU A 805 18.11 6.93 -11.41
N PHE A 806 17.65 7.95 -10.65
CA PHE A 806 16.23 8.11 -10.34
C PHE A 806 15.37 8.33 -11.60
N GLU A 807 15.85 9.09 -12.59
CA GLU A 807 15.14 9.28 -13.85
C GLU A 807 15.08 8.01 -14.69
N GLU A 808 16.16 7.24 -14.75
CA GLU A 808 16.23 5.97 -15.47
C GLU A 808 15.24 4.94 -14.88
N MET A 809 15.26 4.76 -13.55
CA MET A 809 14.28 3.90 -12.86
C MET A 809 12.85 4.40 -13.08
N ARG A 810 12.60 5.73 -12.97
CA ARG A 810 11.28 6.32 -13.24
C ARG A 810 10.81 5.97 -14.66
N ASP A 811 11.68 6.11 -15.65
CA ASP A 811 11.33 5.87 -17.04
C ASP A 811 11.10 4.39 -17.33
N GLU A 812 11.84 3.49 -16.68
CA GLU A 812 11.61 2.04 -16.74
C GLU A 812 10.23 1.65 -16.16
N PHE A 813 9.91 2.11 -14.95
CA PHE A 813 8.59 1.88 -14.34
C PHE A 813 7.45 2.51 -15.15
N ARG A 814 7.71 3.67 -15.76
CA ARG A 814 6.77 4.28 -16.70
C ARG A 814 6.53 3.39 -17.92
N GLN A 815 7.57 2.77 -18.48
CA GLN A 815 7.42 1.86 -19.62
C GLN A 815 6.66 0.58 -19.26
N ARG A 816 6.93 -0.01 -18.09
CA ARG A 816 6.19 -1.18 -17.57
C ARG A 816 4.70 -0.87 -17.42
N THR A 817 4.39 0.26 -16.78
CA THR A 817 3.00 0.72 -16.58
C THR A 817 2.31 1.20 -17.87
N ALA A 818 3.04 1.63 -18.89
CA ALA A 818 2.47 2.06 -20.17
C ALA A 818 1.83 0.90 -20.97
N GLY A 819 2.35 -0.33 -20.83
CA GLY A 819 1.75 -1.53 -21.45
C GLY A 819 0.34 -1.83 -20.95
N GLU A 820 0.05 -1.48 -19.69
CA GLU A 820 -1.23 -1.79 -19.02
C GLU A 820 -2.41 -1.00 -19.60
N PHE A 821 -2.20 0.26 -19.98
CA PHE A 821 -3.27 1.08 -20.57
C PHE A 821 -3.63 0.63 -21.98
N SER A 822 -2.76 -0.15 -22.63
CA SER A 822 -3.01 -0.66 -23.98
C SER A 822 -4.19 -1.63 -24.02
N ASP A 823 -4.34 -2.47 -22.98
CA ASP A 823 -5.42 -3.43 -22.89
C ASP A 823 -6.74 -2.77 -22.47
N ALA A 824 -6.72 -1.84 -21.52
CA ALA A 824 -7.88 -1.02 -21.17
C ALA A 824 -8.40 -0.26 -22.41
N VAL A 825 -7.51 0.31 -23.22
CA VAL A 825 -7.90 1.02 -24.45
C VAL A 825 -8.37 0.08 -25.55
N ARG A 826 -7.81 -1.12 -25.68
CA ARG A 826 -8.34 -2.17 -26.58
C ARG A 826 -9.74 -2.60 -26.17
N GLU A 827 -9.99 -2.80 -24.88
CA GLU A 827 -11.30 -3.17 -24.36
C GLU A 827 -12.32 -2.06 -24.63
N MET A 828 -11.99 -0.81 -24.30
CA MET A 828 -12.86 0.33 -24.59
C MET A 828 -13.14 0.46 -26.11
N ARG A 829 -12.13 0.24 -26.97
CA ARG A 829 -12.30 0.22 -28.44
C ARG A 829 -13.28 -0.87 -28.87
N ASN A 830 -13.18 -2.07 -28.30
CA ASN A 830 -14.08 -3.18 -28.58
C ASN A 830 -15.51 -2.88 -28.08
N ASP A 831 -15.64 -2.27 -26.90
CA ASP A 831 -16.93 -1.92 -26.29
C ASP A 831 -17.65 -0.84 -27.10
N VAL A 832 -16.95 0.22 -27.53
CA VAL A 832 -17.54 1.26 -28.38
C VAL A 832 -17.89 0.75 -29.77
N GLN A 833 -17.11 -0.19 -30.32
CA GLN A 833 -17.41 -0.81 -31.60
C GLN A 833 -18.70 -1.65 -31.52
N LYS A 834 -18.85 -2.46 -30.46
CA LYS A 834 -20.09 -3.21 -30.20
C LYS A 834 -21.29 -2.26 -30.03
N LEU A 835 -21.12 -1.15 -29.33
CA LEU A 835 -22.16 -0.13 -29.16
C LEU A 835 -22.60 0.48 -30.50
N SER A 836 -21.65 0.86 -31.36
CA SER A 836 -21.92 1.39 -32.70
C SER A 836 -22.63 0.36 -33.60
N GLU A 837 -22.15 -0.90 -33.62
CA GLU A 837 -22.79 -1.98 -34.39
C GLU A 837 -24.22 -2.31 -33.93
N GLN A 838 -24.47 -2.27 -32.61
CA GLN A 838 -25.82 -2.45 -32.08
C GLN A 838 -26.72 -1.27 -32.42
N GLN A 839 -26.18 -0.05 -32.42
CA GLN A 839 -26.93 1.16 -32.75
C GLN A 839 -27.37 1.16 -34.21
N GLU A 840 -26.51 0.72 -35.13
CA GLU A 840 -26.86 0.57 -36.55
C GLU A 840 -28.01 -0.43 -36.74
N LYS A 841 -27.93 -1.60 -36.08
CA LYS A 841 -29.03 -2.60 -36.10
C LYS A 841 -30.32 -2.04 -35.51
N LEU A 842 -30.23 -1.24 -34.45
CA LEU A 842 -31.38 -0.64 -33.79
C LEU A 842 -32.04 0.42 -34.67
N ALA A 843 -31.25 1.23 -35.38
CA ALA A 843 -31.73 2.18 -36.38
C ALA A 843 -32.47 1.46 -37.52
N ASP A 844 -31.91 0.37 -38.03
CA ASP A 844 -32.54 -0.46 -39.06
C ASP A 844 -33.86 -1.08 -38.59
N ASP A 845 -33.90 -1.65 -37.38
CA ASP A 845 -35.12 -2.20 -36.80
C ASP A 845 -36.18 -1.13 -36.54
N LEU A 846 -35.75 0.05 -36.10
CA LEU A 846 -36.61 1.22 -35.96
C LEU A 846 -37.18 1.65 -37.30
N GLN A 847 -36.40 1.68 -38.38
CA GLN A 847 -36.87 2.02 -39.73
C GLN A 847 -37.89 1.00 -40.26
N ASN A 848 -37.67 -0.29 -39.99
CA ASN A 848 -38.48 -1.41 -40.49
C ASN A 848 -39.84 -1.58 -39.79
N LEU A 849 -40.06 -0.98 -38.61
CA LEU A 849 -41.34 -1.03 -37.88
C LEU A 849 -42.56 -0.51 -38.68
N ASN A 850 -42.34 0.34 -39.69
CA ASN A 850 -43.43 1.01 -40.42
C ASN A 850 -43.67 0.43 -41.84
N GLN A 851 -42.91 -0.59 -42.26
CA GLN A 851 -43.06 -1.20 -43.60
C GLN A 851 -44.01 -2.40 -43.66
N LYS A 852 -44.54 -2.89 -42.53
CA LYS A 852 -45.56 -3.97 -42.53
C LYS A 852 -46.95 -3.43 -42.21
N ASP A 853 -47.85 -3.70 -43.17
CA ASP A 853 -49.24 -3.28 -43.22
C ASP A 853 -50.04 -3.45 -41.93
N GLN A 854 -50.84 -2.40 -41.71
CA GLN A 854 -52.07 -2.34 -40.92
C GLN A 854 -52.88 -3.66 -40.95
N THR A 855 -52.77 -4.46 -39.88
CA THR A 855 -53.88 -5.31 -39.44
C THR A 855 -54.12 -5.09 -37.94
N PRO A 856 -55.27 -4.50 -37.54
CA PRO A 856 -55.58 -4.29 -36.12
C PRO A 856 -56.00 -5.61 -35.47
N GLY A 857 -55.02 -6.39 -35.01
CA GLY A 857 -55.20 -7.53 -34.12
C GLY A 857 -54.82 -7.16 -32.69
N LEU A 858 -55.59 -7.61 -31.70
CA LEU A 858 -55.37 -7.39 -30.25
C LEU A 858 -54.17 -8.19 -29.67
N ARG A 859 -53.18 -8.52 -30.51
CA ARG A 859 -51.92 -9.14 -30.10
C ARG A 859 -50.82 -8.17 -30.50
N GLY A 860 -50.58 -7.16 -29.65
CA GLY A 860 -49.60 -6.11 -29.89
C GLY A 860 -48.18 -6.68 -30.00
N ASP A 861 -47.40 -6.06 -30.88
CA ASP A 861 -46.05 -6.43 -31.31
C ASP A 861 -45.07 -6.71 -30.16
N ASN A 862 -44.49 -7.92 -30.14
CA ASN A 862 -43.31 -8.24 -29.33
C ASN A 862 -42.08 -7.41 -29.77
N LYS A 863 -42.05 -6.93 -31.02
CA LYS A 863 -40.87 -6.30 -31.62
C LYS A 863 -40.53 -4.93 -31.03
N SER A 864 -41.53 -4.13 -30.65
CA SER A 864 -41.31 -2.85 -29.96
C SER A 864 -40.78 -3.03 -28.54
N GLY A 865 -41.09 -4.16 -27.89
CA GLY A 865 -40.52 -4.53 -26.59
C GLY A 865 -39.05 -4.94 -26.67
N GLU A 866 -38.66 -5.67 -27.73
CA GLU A 866 -37.27 -6.04 -28.01
C GLU A 866 -36.38 -4.81 -28.25
N ILE A 867 -36.86 -3.83 -29.03
CA ILE A 867 -36.13 -2.57 -29.29
C ILE A 867 -35.98 -1.73 -28.01
N GLN A 868 -37.00 -1.70 -27.14
CA GLN A 868 -36.91 -1.03 -25.84
C GLN A 868 -35.86 -1.67 -24.92
N GLN A 869 -35.80 -3.00 -24.92
CA GLN A 869 -34.81 -3.74 -24.14
C GLN A 869 -33.39 -3.52 -24.70
N ALA A 870 -33.24 -3.46 -26.02
CA ALA A 870 -31.98 -3.16 -26.68
C ALA A 870 -31.47 -1.74 -26.36
N LEU A 871 -32.33 -0.71 -26.41
CA LEU A 871 -31.98 0.66 -26.00
C LEU A 871 -31.59 0.75 -24.52
N GLY A 872 -32.26 0.00 -23.65
CA GLY A 872 -31.89 -0.10 -22.24
C GLY A 872 -30.50 -0.70 -22.04
N THR A 873 -30.19 -1.77 -22.77
CA THR A 873 -28.89 -2.46 -22.74
C THR A 873 -27.77 -1.56 -23.26
N GLN A 874 -28.00 -0.83 -24.36
CA GLN A 874 -27.03 0.12 -24.90
C GLN A 874 -26.73 1.27 -23.95
N ARG A 875 -27.75 1.79 -23.26
CA ARG A 875 -27.58 2.84 -22.26
C ARG A 875 -26.68 2.36 -21.12
N GLU A 876 -26.90 1.14 -20.64
CA GLU A 876 -26.08 0.51 -19.61
C GLU A 876 -24.63 0.37 -20.08
N GLN A 877 -24.42 -0.21 -21.26
CA GLN A 877 -23.08 -0.39 -21.85
C GLN A 877 -22.35 0.94 -22.10
N LEU A 878 -23.05 1.99 -22.53
CA LEU A 878 -22.47 3.33 -22.67
C LEU A 878 -22.11 3.93 -21.31
N GLY A 879 -22.93 3.70 -20.28
CA GLY A 879 -22.64 4.09 -18.91
C GLY A 879 -21.37 3.42 -18.39
N ASP A 880 -21.26 2.11 -18.56
CA ASP A 880 -20.10 1.32 -18.15
C ASP A 880 -18.84 1.77 -18.88
N LEU A 881 -18.91 2.02 -20.20
CA LEU A 881 -17.80 2.53 -20.99
C LEU A 881 -17.32 3.91 -20.49
N LEU A 882 -18.26 4.81 -20.18
CA LEU A 882 -17.93 6.15 -19.67
C LEU A 882 -17.31 6.09 -18.27
N GLU A 883 -17.75 5.15 -17.42
CA GLU A 883 -17.14 4.89 -16.11
C GLU A 883 -15.71 4.35 -16.26
N LYS A 884 -15.50 3.33 -17.11
CA LYS A 884 -14.16 2.81 -17.45
C LYS A 884 -13.23 3.90 -17.99
N MET A 885 -13.74 4.76 -18.87
CA MET A 885 -12.98 5.90 -19.40
C MET A 885 -12.58 6.88 -18.30
N GLN A 886 -13.49 7.22 -17.37
CA GLN A 886 -13.18 8.11 -16.26
C GLN A 886 -12.12 7.50 -15.33
N GLU A 887 -12.25 6.23 -14.98
CA GLU A 887 -11.28 5.51 -14.15
C GLU A 887 -9.91 5.46 -14.86
N THR A 888 -9.88 5.14 -16.15
CA THR A 888 -8.63 5.10 -16.92
C THR A 888 -7.97 6.46 -17.02
N VAL A 889 -8.75 7.56 -17.10
CA VAL A 889 -8.21 8.93 -17.07
C VAL A 889 -7.53 9.24 -15.75
N GLU A 890 -8.18 8.95 -14.62
CA GLU A 890 -7.59 9.16 -13.28
C GLU A 890 -6.30 8.35 -13.11
N GLN A 891 -6.30 7.11 -13.59
CA GLN A 891 -5.14 6.23 -13.48
C GLN A 891 -4.00 6.61 -14.43
N ALA A 892 -4.30 7.05 -15.65
CA ALA A 892 -3.32 7.39 -16.67
C ALA A 892 -2.71 8.80 -16.48
N GLU A 893 -3.28 9.66 -15.63
CA GLU A 893 -2.81 11.05 -15.45
C GLU A 893 -1.30 11.14 -15.16
N VAL A 894 -0.79 10.19 -14.37
CA VAL A 894 0.62 10.17 -13.97
C VAL A 894 1.52 9.51 -15.01
N ALA A 895 1.11 8.34 -15.52
CA ALA A 895 1.93 7.47 -16.37
C ALA A 895 1.86 7.86 -17.85
N GLU A 896 0.67 8.18 -18.35
CA GLU A 896 0.39 8.50 -19.76
C GLU A 896 -0.51 9.75 -19.89
N PRO A 897 0.05 10.96 -19.67
CA PRO A 897 -0.73 12.21 -19.62
C PRO A 897 -1.42 12.55 -20.95
N LEU A 898 -0.84 12.17 -22.08
CA LEU A 898 -1.46 12.38 -23.40
C LEU A 898 -2.70 11.49 -23.60
N LEU A 899 -2.65 10.24 -23.14
CA LEU A 899 -3.80 9.34 -23.15
C LEU A 899 -4.90 9.88 -22.24
N ALA A 900 -4.55 10.23 -21.00
CA ALA A 900 -5.49 10.79 -20.02
C ALA A 900 -6.19 12.04 -20.56
N GLN A 901 -5.44 12.94 -21.21
CA GLN A 901 -6.01 14.13 -21.84
C GLN A 901 -7.01 13.77 -22.95
N LYS A 902 -6.65 12.85 -23.86
CA LYS A 902 -7.52 12.44 -24.98
C LYS A 902 -8.80 11.73 -24.51
N LEU A 903 -8.67 10.79 -23.57
CA LEU A 903 -9.82 10.08 -22.99
C LEU A 903 -10.74 11.04 -22.21
N TYR A 904 -10.17 11.98 -21.46
CA TYR A 904 -10.94 13.02 -20.76
C TYR A 904 -11.70 13.92 -21.73
N ASP A 905 -11.05 14.33 -22.83
CA ASP A 905 -11.68 15.14 -23.87
C ASP A 905 -12.85 14.40 -24.52
N SER A 906 -12.70 13.10 -24.82
CA SER A 906 -13.76 12.27 -25.38
C SER A 906 -14.92 12.04 -24.40
N PHE A 907 -14.62 11.74 -23.14
CA PHE A 907 -15.61 11.63 -22.06
C PHE A 907 -16.44 12.91 -21.93
N ARG A 908 -15.76 14.05 -21.85
CA ARG A 908 -16.38 15.37 -21.71
C ARG A 908 -17.28 15.71 -22.89
N LYS A 909 -16.81 15.50 -24.14
CA LYS A 909 -17.60 15.77 -25.35
C LYS A 909 -18.84 14.87 -25.42
N THR A 910 -18.72 13.61 -25.02
CA THR A 910 -19.85 12.66 -24.98
C THR A 910 -20.92 13.06 -23.96
N GLN A 911 -20.51 13.51 -22.77
CA GLN A 911 -21.44 14.08 -21.79
C GLN A 911 -22.13 15.35 -22.31
N GLN A 912 -21.38 16.25 -22.97
CA GLN A 912 -21.94 17.48 -23.56
C GLN A 912 -22.98 17.19 -24.65
N ARG A 913 -22.78 16.14 -25.46
CA ARG A 913 -23.73 15.66 -26.48
C ARG A 913 -24.99 15.01 -25.88
N GLN A 914 -24.98 14.72 -24.57
CA GLN A 914 -26.07 14.10 -23.80
C GLN A 914 -26.57 12.77 -24.41
N VAL A 915 -25.65 11.95 -24.93
CA VAL A 915 -25.97 10.69 -25.64
C VAL A 915 -26.80 9.75 -24.76
N ASP A 916 -26.39 9.56 -23.50
CA ASP A 916 -27.13 8.77 -22.49
C ASP A 916 -28.59 9.22 -22.32
N ARG A 917 -28.81 10.54 -22.28
CA ARG A 917 -30.14 11.13 -22.11
C ARG A 917 -31.00 10.93 -23.36
N LYS A 918 -30.42 11.11 -24.56
CA LYS A 918 -31.13 10.90 -25.83
C LYS A 918 -31.57 9.45 -26.01
N LEU A 919 -30.74 8.48 -25.62
CA LEU A 919 -31.12 7.07 -25.62
C LEU A 919 -32.29 6.77 -24.67
N ALA A 920 -32.29 7.37 -23.47
CA ALA A 920 -33.40 7.24 -22.52
C ALA A 920 -34.70 7.90 -23.02
N GLU A 921 -34.61 9.11 -23.58
CA GLU A 921 -35.76 9.81 -24.16
C GLU A 921 -36.34 9.02 -25.36
N THR A 922 -35.47 8.44 -26.20
CA THR A 922 -35.86 7.55 -27.30
C THR A 922 -36.61 6.31 -26.80
N ALA A 923 -36.09 5.64 -25.76
CA ALA A 923 -36.74 4.47 -25.16
C ALA A 923 -38.10 4.83 -24.53
N GLU A 924 -38.22 6.00 -23.91
CA GLU A 924 -39.47 6.47 -23.31
C GLU A 924 -40.52 6.84 -24.37
N LEU A 925 -40.12 7.46 -25.47
CA LEU A 925 -41.01 7.76 -26.59
C LEU A 925 -41.55 6.47 -27.24
N LEU A 926 -40.69 5.47 -27.46
CA LEU A 926 -41.12 4.15 -27.94
C LEU A 926 -42.08 3.47 -26.97
N ARG A 927 -41.82 3.54 -25.66
CA ARG A 927 -42.70 3.00 -24.63
C ARG A 927 -44.09 3.62 -24.64
N ARG A 928 -44.18 4.89 -25.02
CA ARG A 928 -45.42 5.65 -25.11
C ARG A 928 -46.08 5.57 -26.49
N GLY A 929 -45.47 4.86 -27.44
CA GLY A 929 -45.99 4.67 -28.81
C GLY A 929 -45.71 5.81 -29.78
N PHE A 930 -44.76 6.69 -29.48
CA PHE A 930 -44.34 7.81 -30.34
C PHE A 930 -43.13 7.40 -31.20
N GLU A 931 -43.36 6.56 -32.21
CA GLU A 931 -42.28 5.93 -33.00
C GLU A 931 -41.55 6.90 -33.95
N ASN A 932 -42.25 7.90 -34.50
CA ASN A 932 -41.64 8.86 -35.42
C ASN A 932 -40.74 9.85 -34.66
N GLU A 933 -41.21 10.33 -33.51
CA GLU A 933 -40.48 11.21 -32.61
C GLU A 933 -39.27 10.49 -31.97
N ALA A 934 -39.40 9.19 -31.70
CA ALA A 934 -38.28 8.36 -31.26
C ALA A 934 -37.18 8.26 -32.33
N ARG A 935 -37.53 8.09 -33.61
CA ARG A 935 -36.54 8.07 -34.71
C ARG A 935 -35.80 9.39 -34.87
N GLU A 936 -36.50 10.52 -34.70
CA GLU A 936 -35.86 11.85 -34.76
C GLU A 936 -34.85 12.07 -33.61
N LEU A 937 -35.07 11.45 -32.45
CA LEU A 937 -34.13 11.49 -31.32
C LEU A 937 -33.04 10.42 -31.36
N GLU A 938 -33.25 9.35 -32.12
CA GLU A 938 -32.27 8.26 -32.28
C GLU A 938 -31.07 8.68 -33.15
N GLU A 939 -31.30 9.36 -34.27
CA GLU A 939 -30.26 9.89 -35.17
C GLU A 939 -29.14 10.67 -34.44
N PRO A 940 -29.44 11.69 -33.60
CA PRO A 940 -28.43 12.43 -32.86
C PRO A 940 -27.85 11.67 -31.66
N ALA A 941 -28.38 10.49 -31.30
CA ALA A 941 -27.77 9.57 -30.35
C ALA A 941 -26.77 8.66 -31.05
N ARG A 942 -27.12 8.13 -32.24
CA ARG A 942 -26.21 7.36 -33.10
C ARG A 942 -24.98 8.15 -33.50
N GLU A 943 -25.16 9.37 -33.98
CA GLU A 943 -24.05 10.26 -34.32
C GLU A 943 -23.12 10.51 -33.11
N GLY A 944 -23.68 10.54 -31.89
CA GLY A 944 -22.90 10.69 -30.66
C GLY A 944 -22.04 9.48 -30.32
N ILE A 945 -22.53 8.26 -30.56
CA ILE A 945 -21.79 7.00 -30.37
C ILE A 945 -20.70 6.85 -31.43
N ASP A 946 -20.99 7.19 -32.69
CA ASP A 946 -20.01 7.11 -33.76
C ASP A 946 -18.86 8.11 -33.57
N GLN A 947 -19.16 9.33 -33.11
CA GLN A 947 -18.12 10.30 -32.74
C GLN A 947 -17.29 9.84 -31.53
N LEU A 948 -17.89 9.16 -30.55
CA LEU A 948 -17.15 8.56 -29.45
C LEU A 948 -16.21 7.45 -29.95
N ARG A 949 -16.65 6.62 -30.91
CA ARG A 949 -15.80 5.60 -31.55
C ARG A 949 -14.57 6.22 -32.20
N GLU A 950 -14.76 7.26 -33.03
CA GLU A 950 -13.66 7.94 -33.72
C GLU A 950 -12.67 8.60 -32.74
N GLU A 951 -13.19 9.29 -31.71
CA GLU A 951 -12.35 9.93 -30.68
C GLU A 951 -11.56 8.90 -29.86
N LEU A 952 -12.16 7.73 -29.58
CA LEU A 952 -11.49 6.66 -28.86
C LEU A 952 -10.46 5.93 -29.74
N GLU A 953 -10.71 5.77 -31.04
CA GLU A 953 -9.71 5.27 -32.00
C GLU A 953 -8.49 6.22 -32.11
N GLU A 954 -8.71 7.53 -32.05
CA GLU A 954 -7.63 8.53 -32.01
C GLU A 954 -6.82 8.47 -30.71
N ALA A 955 -7.47 8.16 -29.58
CA ALA A 955 -6.81 7.91 -28.30
C ALA A 955 -6.00 6.60 -28.34
N ALA A 956 -6.58 5.53 -28.89
CA ALA A 956 -5.95 4.22 -29.09
C ALA A 956 -4.68 4.29 -29.94
N THR A 957 -4.73 5.04 -31.04
CA THR A 957 -3.58 5.24 -31.95
C THR A 957 -2.37 5.88 -31.22
N SER A 958 -2.63 6.67 -30.18
CA SER A 958 -1.58 7.33 -29.38
C SER A 958 -0.76 6.39 -28.51
N VAL A 959 -1.34 5.25 -28.10
CA VAL A 959 -0.76 4.33 -27.11
C VAL A 959 -0.40 2.99 -27.73
N LEU A 960 -1.28 2.46 -28.58
CA LEU A 960 -1.06 1.20 -29.28
C LEU A 960 -0.14 1.34 -30.52
N GLY A 961 0.14 2.58 -30.94
CA GLY A 961 0.87 2.87 -32.17
C GLY A 961 0.06 2.57 -33.43
N ASP A 962 0.54 3.03 -34.57
CA ASP A 962 -0.07 2.75 -35.88
C ASP A 962 0.14 1.24 -36.21
N GLU A 963 -0.95 0.49 -36.43
CA GLU A 963 -0.94 -0.95 -36.78
C GLU A 963 0.00 -1.25 -37.96
N THR A 964 0.24 -0.28 -38.85
CA THR A 964 1.18 -0.44 -39.97
C THR A 964 2.66 -0.44 -39.55
N GLN A 965 3.02 0.18 -38.41
CA GLN A 965 4.36 0.13 -37.84
C GLN A 965 4.60 -1.13 -37.02
N SER A 966 3.61 -1.60 -36.25
CA SER A 966 3.72 -2.85 -35.50
C SER A 966 3.78 -4.07 -36.44
N LEU A 967 2.98 -4.10 -37.52
CA LEU A 967 3.08 -5.11 -38.57
C LEU A 967 4.42 -5.07 -39.33
N ARG A 968 4.99 -3.88 -39.56
CA ARG A 968 6.36 -3.77 -40.13
C ARG A 968 7.44 -4.26 -39.19
N ARG A 969 7.29 -4.05 -37.88
CA ARG A 969 8.23 -4.50 -36.85
C ARG A 969 8.16 -6.03 -36.69
N ALA A 970 6.96 -6.59 -36.65
CA ALA A 970 6.72 -8.03 -36.67
C ALA A 970 7.22 -8.70 -37.97
N LEU A 971 7.03 -8.05 -39.14
CA LEU A 971 7.64 -8.50 -40.41
C LEU A 971 9.17 -8.43 -40.37
N GLY A 972 9.74 -7.39 -39.75
CA GLY A 972 11.18 -7.24 -39.57
C GLY A 972 11.77 -8.33 -38.66
N GLU A 973 11.09 -8.65 -37.56
CA GLU A 973 11.46 -9.73 -36.64
C GLU A 973 11.31 -11.10 -37.29
N LEU A 974 10.26 -11.34 -38.08
CA LEU A 974 10.12 -12.56 -38.88
C LEU A 974 11.22 -12.71 -39.94
N ASP A 975 11.60 -11.62 -40.61
CA ASP A 975 12.72 -11.62 -41.57
C ASP A 975 14.07 -11.84 -40.88
N GLN A 976 14.19 -11.49 -39.60
CA GLN A 976 15.40 -11.69 -38.81
C GLN A 976 15.46 -13.12 -38.28
N LEU A 977 14.36 -13.64 -37.72
CA LEU A 977 14.21 -15.03 -37.30
C LEU A 977 14.36 -16.00 -38.47
N SER A 978 13.84 -15.63 -39.65
CA SER A 978 14.04 -16.36 -40.91
C SER A 978 15.50 -16.43 -41.30
N ARG A 979 16.24 -15.31 -41.20
CA ARG A 979 17.68 -15.26 -41.48
C ARG A 979 18.50 -16.04 -40.45
N ASP A 980 18.11 -15.99 -39.18
CA ASP A 980 18.77 -16.72 -38.11
C ASP A 980 18.51 -18.23 -38.25
N LEU A 981 17.29 -18.64 -38.58
CA LEU A 981 16.95 -20.03 -38.89
C LEU A 981 17.65 -20.52 -40.15
N GLU A 982 17.76 -19.72 -41.20
CA GLU A 982 18.47 -20.09 -42.43
C GLU A 982 19.99 -20.15 -42.21
N SER A 983 20.54 -19.30 -41.35
CA SER A 983 21.92 -19.37 -40.84
C SER A 983 22.15 -20.63 -40.00
N GLU A 984 21.19 -21.03 -39.17
CA GLU A 984 21.25 -22.22 -38.33
C GLU A 984 21.10 -23.51 -39.15
N ILE A 985 20.20 -23.53 -40.15
CA ILE A 985 20.03 -24.63 -41.12
C ILE A 985 21.28 -24.79 -41.98
N SER A 986 21.89 -23.69 -42.43
CA SER A 986 23.13 -23.75 -43.22
C SER A 986 24.36 -24.08 -42.37
N GLN A 987 24.32 -23.87 -41.05
CA GLN A 987 25.31 -24.40 -40.10
C GLN A 987 25.06 -25.87 -39.70
N ALA A 988 23.81 -26.34 -39.77
CA ALA A 988 23.40 -27.69 -39.42
C ALA A 988 23.47 -28.72 -40.57
N ASP A 989 23.66 -28.29 -41.83
CA ASP A 989 23.83 -29.22 -42.97
C ASP A 989 25.24 -29.88 -42.97
N PRO A 990 25.36 -31.20 -42.69
CA PRO A 990 26.65 -31.89 -42.63
C PRO A 990 27.32 -32.09 -43.99
N ASN A 991 26.63 -31.81 -45.10
CA ASN A 991 27.14 -32.11 -46.45
C ASN A 991 27.90 -30.95 -47.12
N ALA A 992 27.90 -29.74 -46.56
CA ALA A 992 28.64 -28.60 -47.12
C ALA A 992 30.17 -28.65 -46.85
N ARG A 993 30.65 -29.58 -46.01
CA ARG A 993 32.09 -29.73 -45.67
C ARG A 993 32.88 -30.71 -46.55
N ARG A 994 32.31 -31.23 -47.64
CA ARG A 994 33.03 -32.11 -48.59
C ARG A 994 32.96 -31.59 -50.02
N GLY A 995 33.84 -30.64 -50.36
CA GLY A 995 34.03 -30.25 -51.76
C GLY A 995 34.79 -28.95 -51.96
N GLN A 996 36.03 -28.84 -51.47
CA GLN A 996 36.99 -27.88 -52.03
C GLN A 996 38.19 -28.63 -52.60
N GLY A 997 38.24 -28.64 -53.94
CA GLY A 997 39.36 -29.09 -54.75
C GLY A 997 39.35 -28.33 -56.09
N GLU A 998 40.23 -27.34 -56.17
CA GLU A 998 40.88 -26.76 -57.37
C GLU A 998 40.07 -25.93 -58.40
N SER A 999 40.43 -24.62 -58.44
CA SER A 999 40.66 -23.73 -59.60
C SER A 999 39.46 -23.32 -60.50
N PRO A 1000 39.35 -22.04 -60.99
CA PRO A 1000 40.43 -21.34 -61.71
C PRO A 1000 40.56 -19.80 -61.54
N ASP A 1001 41.67 -19.37 -62.14
CA ASP A 1001 42.21 -18.06 -62.50
C ASP A 1001 41.25 -17.05 -63.19
N SER A 1002 41.68 -15.79 -63.21
CA SER A 1002 41.29 -14.60 -64.02
C SER A 1002 40.31 -13.51 -63.49
N GLN A 1003 40.87 -12.62 -62.66
CA GLN A 1003 40.98 -11.13 -62.85
C GLN A 1003 39.76 -10.17 -62.62
N PRO A 1004 39.97 -8.85 -62.32
CA PRO A 1004 40.21 -8.32 -60.96
C PRO A 1004 39.32 -7.10 -60.58
N GLY A 1005 39.24 -6.74 -59.30
CA GLY A 1005 38.87 -5.37 -58.90
C GLY A 1005 38.33 -5.16 -57.48
N GLN A 1006 39.23 -4.70 -56.60
CA GLN A 1006 39.01 -3.97 -55.34
C GLN A 1006 38.83 -4.78 -54.04
N GLU A 1007 39.65 -4.37 -53.07
CA GLU A 1007 40.05 -4.97 -51.80
C GLU A 1007 39.94 -3.84 -50.72
N PRO A 1008 40.08 -4.11 -49.41
CA PRO A 1008 39.00 -4.60 -48.56
C PRO A 1008 38.78 -3.71 -47.32
N GLY A 1009 37.62 -3.85 -46.67
CA GLY A 1009 37.37 -3.38 -45.30
C GLY A 1009 37.21 -4.58 -44.37
N GLN A 1010 38.14 -4.76 -43.44
CA GLN A 1010 38.01 -5.63 -42.27
C GLN A 1010 37.92 -4.77 -40.99
N GLN A 1011 37.03 -5.25 -40.10
CA GLN A 1011 36.82 -5.04 -38.66
C GLN A 1011 37.76 -4.11 -37.86
N PRO A 1012 37.20 -3.46 -36.82
CA PRO A 1012 37.33 -3.99 -35.44
C PRO A 1012 35.98 -3.90 -34.68
N GLY A 1013 35.64 -4.70 -33.66
CA GLY A 1013 36.44 -5.16 -32.54
C GLY A 1013 36.51 -4.07 -31.46
N GLN A 1014 35.50 -3.95 -30.59
CA GLN A 1014 35.55 -3.05 -29.44
C GLN A 1014 35.22 -3.77 -28.13
N GLU A 1015 36.31 -4.04 -27.42
CA GLU A 1015 36.48 -4.09 -25.97
C GLU A 1015 36.67 -2.64 -25.40
N PRO A 1016 36.82 -2.44 -24.08
CA PRO A 1016 36.27 -1.31 -23.31
C PRO A 1016 37.19 -0.08 -23.18
N GLY A 1017 36.61 1.11 -23.07
CA GLY A 1017 37.32 2.40 -22.97
C GLY A 1017 37.39 2.97 -21.55
N GLN A 1018 38.58 2.88 -20.96
CA GLN A 1018 39.04 3.63 -19.79
C GLN A 1018 39.25 5.13 -20.10
N GLN A 1019 39.19 5.96 -19.05
CA GLN A 1019 39.56 7.39 -19.00
C GLN A 1019 40.90 7.73 -19.67
N PRO A 1020 41.09 8.96 -20.18
CA PRO A 1020 41.93 9.96 -19.49
C PRO A 1020 41.41 11.42 -19.70
N GLY A 1021 41.60 12.40 -18.80
CA GLY A 1021 42.86 12.95 -18.29
C GLY A 1021 43.00 14.40 -18.80
N GLN A 1022 42.81 15.37 -17.89
CA GLN A 1022 42.84 16.81 -18.19
C GLN A 1022 44.27 17.41 -18.21
N GLN A 1023 44.40 18.46 -19.05
CA GLN A 1023 45.36 19.59 -19.03
C GLN A 1023 46.82 19.42 -19.53
N PRO A 1024 47.53 20.51 -19.92
CA PRO A 1024 47.11 21.89 -20.30
C PRO A 1024 47.86 22.50 -21.54
N GLY A 1025 47.38 23.62 -22.10
CA GLY A 1025 48.28 24.69 -22.61
C GLY A 1025 48.08 25.29 -24.02
N HIS A 1026 47.71 26.58 -24.02
CA HIS A 1026 48.17 27.69 -24.88
C HIS A 1026 47.40 28.14 -26.17
N GLN A 1027 46.71 29.28 -25.98
CA GLN A 1027 46.39 30.45 -26.84
C GLN A 1027 47.47 30.91 -27.88
N PRO A 1028 47.28 31.97 -28.74
CA PRO A 1028 46.15 32.94 -28.88
C PRO A 1028 45.73 33.37 -30.34
N GLY A 1029 44.57 34.05 -30.45
CA GLY A 1029 44.46 35.36 -31.13
C GLY A 1029 43.68 35.50 -32.46
N GLN A 1030 42.58 36.25 -32.45
CA GLN A 1030 42.35 37.52 -33.21
C GLN A 1030 40.84 37.87 -33.37
N GLN A 1031 40.46 39.05 -32.89
CA GLN A 1031 39.30 39.88 -33.27
C GLN A 1031 39.74 40.89 -34.38
N PRO A 1032 38.89 41.77 -35.01
CA PRO A 1032 37.43 42.00 -34.93
C PRO A 1032 36.70 42.25 -36.31
N GLY A 1033 35.36 42.37 -36.35
CA GLY A 1033 34.67 43.15 -37.42
C GLY A 1033 33.18 42.91 -37.77
N GLN A 1034 32.29 43.77 -37.24
CA GLN A 1034 31.09 44.46 -37.82
C GLN A 1034 29.81 43.74 -38.38
N GLN A 1035 28.67 44.26 -37.90
CA GLN A 1035 27.20 44.15 -38.18
C GLN A 1035 26.73 44.51 -39.64
N PRO A 1036 25.42 44.46 -40.08
CA PRO A 1036 24.14 44.68 -39.34
C PRO A 1036 22.80 43.98 -39.75
N GLY A 1037 21.85 43.90 -38.78
CA GLY A 1037 20.41 44.30 -38.80
C GLY A 1037 19.32 43.67 -39.71
N GLN A 1038 18.16 43.26 -39.13
CA GLN A 1038 16.78 43.77 -39.42
C GLN A 1038 15.65 43.04 -38.65
N GLN A 1039 14.67 43.81 -38.17
CA GLN A 1039 13.33 43.41 -37.67
C GLN A 1039 12.41 42.93 -38.80
N PRO A 1040 11.23 42.35 -38.48
CA PRO A 1040 10.00 43.10 -38.75
C PRO A 1040 8.87 42.92 -37.71
N GLY A 1041 8.03 43.95 -37.56
CA GLY A 1041 6.70 43.86 -36.98
C GLY A 1041 5.61 44.05 -38.04
N GLN A 1042 4.38 43.59 -37.77
CA GLN A 1042 3.16 44.09 -38.40
C GLN A 1042 1.89 43.71 -37.60
N GLN A 1043 1.15 44.76 -37.18
CA GLN A 1043 -0.29 44.77 -36.87
C GLN A 1043 -1.06 45.26 -38.11
N PRO A 1044 -2.36 44.96 -38.23
CA PRO A 1044 -3.40 46.01 -38.24
C PRO A 1044 -4.68 45.58 -37.45
N GLY A 1045 -5.60 46.37 -36.90
CA GLY A 1045 -5.88 47.81 -36.89
C GLY A 1045 -7.40 48.08 -37.08
N GLN A 1046 -8.08 48.55 -36.00
CA GLN A 1046 -9.28 49.41 -35.94
C GLN A 1046 -10.70 48.86 -35.55
N GLN A 1047 -11.15 49.40 -34.40
CA GLN A 1047 -12.50 49.69 -33.83
C GLN A 1047 -13.42 50.55 -34.76
N PRO A 1048 -14.72 50.91 -34.48
CA PRO A 1048 -15.28 51.37 -33.17
C PRO A 1048 -16.82 51.21 -32.88
N GLY A 1049 -17.26 51.62 -31.66
CA GLY A 1049 -18.63 52.11 -31.36
C GLY A 1049 -19.18 51.67 -29.98
N GLN A 1050 -19.17 52.54 -28.94
CA GLN A 1050 -20.33 53.26 -28.34
C GLN A 1050 -21.48 52.32 -27.89
N GLN A 1051 -21.87 52.20 -26.61
CA GLN A 1051 -22.15 53.19 -25.56
C GLN A 1051 -22.06 52.52 -24.18
#